data_AF-A0A954ZRZ0-F1
#
_entry.id   AF-A0A954ZRZ0-F1
#
_cell.length_a   1.000
_cell.length_b   1.000
_cell.length_c   1.000
_cell.angle_alpha   90.00
_cell.angle_beta   90.00
_cell.angle_gamma   90.00
#
_symmetry.space_group_name_H-M   'P 1'
#
loop_
_entity.id
_entity.type
_entity.pdbx_description
1 polymer ?
#
loop_
_entity_poly.entity_id
_entity_poly.type
_entity_poly.pdbx_seq_one_letter_code
_entity_poly.pdbx_strand_id
1 'polypeptide(L)'
;EVVLDHDGRHASTSVEAKGIELGAGQHDLFLEHFDGGGGRSLRLEWRKAGADRYEVLDAKHLRTEQDITRVTSPGLKRIEGGRRPGDLSPLIEVHPGWTLSTIRPEGYEPKIGAMTFLPDGRLVIGTFDPLQRDDVSLPDIESKEPDSLYAIGNLDAADPHDVTITRIAGDLYEPMGLCVGDGVLYVAHRRAVERLLDNDGDGFYETHEVVGEGWEGWNYHQFAMGLLYRDGKLYTALSTAMAPPDWEGMLHNAGPNGPMRGCLIEIDIEAGNTRVLVGGLRTPNGLGWTADGSMIYLDNQGTWMPTNQLVELVPWRFYGHYNWTNFVPKLAERFPEGGVPSALCDYPRTPATVLMAQNEVNNSPTQPLIIDGGPYDGQLLVGELTAGGVRRVFLERVGGQLQGSLFRFTQGLESGVNRMAWGPDGSLYLGGMGAGGNWNWRGTQFGLQRLTPNGTSVFEMHRVEATPSGFRIHFTMPIDPAWLGDTANFEVASWTYAPTEEYGGPKVDERTHGVANCVASPDGLSVAIDVEGLEEGRCYHIYTDPTSKAGEQIWSTEAWYTLNRIPRAREVATASIGGKSFTPEAVGVGALPRGDAVTLVRKGVAPSMRYEGKDYPDHVWTQDELIKNDNWMTVGNGSGDLVSATEFGDARLHVEWLSPPGGLGQMAGNSGVYLQDRYEIQVLGTKAGDEAPALNEAGAIYNIKAADSNASTGPGTWQAYDIWFRAPRFADGNKTEDARVTVYWNGELIHNDVELPHGTGSSKDKGESPGEGLDYQIGVLRLQDHVSAAEGPVQYRNVWIAPIVEAEHEAGPWAKLFEDEPEDGWIVRGGNATYELEGGVLTGTSVPRSPNTFYTTARTFGDFELIYEVLDDPELNSGVQVRSHVIGGVDNRSGNLRGYQIEIDPSDRAYTAGVYHEARRGWLHPLHTAPYARRSFKPGEWNEIRVVAKGPVIRTWLNGIPTAEVFDAADTEGHIGFQVHDVGDRAEPLRVRFRNARIRELKPVH
;
A
#
# COMPACT_ATOMS: atom_id res chain seq x y z
N GLU A 1 -26.64 -29.61 46.41
CA GLU A 1 -27.99 -29.10 46.12
C GLU A 1 -27.82 -27.75 45.45
N VAL A 2 -28.54 -27.46 44.36
CA VAL A 2 -28.51 -26.13 43.75
C VAL A 2 -29.29 -25.18 44.66
N VAL A 3 -28.59 -24.24 45.30
CA VAL A 3 -29.17 -23.32 46.30
C VAL A 3 -29.74 -22.07 45.65
N LEU A 4 -29.10 -21.63 44.57
CA LEU A 4 -29.44 -20.47 43.76
C LEU A 4 -29.11 -20.80 42.31
N ASP A 5 -30.09 -20.63 41.43
CA ASP A 5 -29.92 -20.74 39.98
C ASP A 5 -30.20 -19.37 39.39
N HIS A 6 -29.18 -18.80 38.76
CA HIS A 6 -29.22 -17.49 38.10
C HIS A 6 -28.54 -17.61 36.72
N ASP A 7 -28.87 -18.67 35.98
CA ASP A 7 -28.32 -18.92 34.65
C ASP A 7 -28.98 -18.03 33.55
N GLY A 8 -28.32 -17.91 32.38
CA GLY A 8 -28.78 -17.15 31.21
C GLY A 8 -28.18 -15.74 31.04
N ARG A 9 -28.45 -15.06 29.90
CA ARG A 9 -28.00 -13.67 29.67
C ARG A 9 -28.85 -12.70 30.51
N HIS A 10 -28.26 -12.07 31.52
CA HIS A 10 -28.95 -11.10 32.37
C HIS A 10 -28.02 -9.92 32.73
N ALA A 11 -28.60 -8.74 33.01
CA ALA A 11 -27.86 -7.61 33.59
C ALA A 11 -27.49 -7.87 35.07
N SER A 12 -26.98 -6.87 35.80
CA SER A 12 -26.69 -6.94 37.24
C SER A 12 -27.96 -6.96 38.13
N THR A 13 -28.91 -7.83 37.80
CA THR A 13 -30.13 -8.07 38.56
C THR A 13 -29.81 -9.11 39.63
N SER A 14 -30.29 -8.93 40.86
CA SER A 14 -30.08 -9.91 41.94
C SER A 14 -31.20 -10.95 41.95
N VAL A 15 -30.86 -12.23 42.16
CA VAL A 15 -31.83 -13.30 42.47
C VAL A 15 -31.60 -13.80 43.90
N GLU A 16 -32.69 -14.05 44.63
CA GLU A 16 -32.64 -14.61 45.97
C GLU A 16 -32.73 -16.14 45.96
N ALA A 17 -31.81 -16.79 46.68
CA ALA A 17 -31.79 -18.24 46.88
C ALA A 17 -32.97 -18.75 47.71
N LYS A 18 -33.28 -20.05 47.59
CA LYS A 18 -34.02 -20.76 48.64
C LYS A 18 -33.12 -20.78 49.88
N GLY A 19 -33.55 -20.14 50.98
CA GLY A 19 -32.75 -20.03 52.20
C GLY A 19 -32.25 -21.40 52.68
N ILE A 20 -30.97 -21.46 53.07
CA ILE A 20 -30.31 -22.66 53.59
C ILE A 20 -29.92 -22.47 55.06
N GLU A 21 -30.03 -23.53 55.85
CA GLU A 21 -29.51 -23.57 57.22
C GLU A 21 -28.09 -24.15 57.20
N LEU A 22 -27.12 -23.36 57.65
CA LEU A 22 -25.73 -23.79 57.78
C LEU A 22 -25.37 -23.91 59.27
N GLY A 23 -24.82 -25.06 59.67
CA GLY A 23 -24.25 -25.24 61.00
C GLY A 23 -22.98 -24.40 61.20
N ALA A 24 -22.49 -24.26 62.44
CA ALA A 24 -21.21 -23.60 62.68
C ALA A 24 -20.05 -24.43 62.08
N GLY A 25 -19.24 -23.84 61.20
CA GLY A 25 -18.12 -24.54 60.56
C GLY A 25 -17.79 -24.00 59.17
N GLN A 26 -16.89 -24.70 58.47
CA GLN A 26 -16.62 -24.46 57.05
C GLN A 26 -17.61 -25.24 56.19
N HIS A 27 -18.06 -24.62 55.11
CA HIS A 27 -18.96 -25.22 54.13
C HIS A 27 -18.42 -24.95 52.74
N ASP A 28 -18.42 -25.97 51.90
CA ASP A 28 -17.99 -25.84 50.52
C ASP A 28 -19.09 -25.13 49.70
N LEU A 29 -18.69 -24.16 48.89
CA LEU A 29 -19.55 -23.45 47.97
C LEU A 29 -18.99 -23.62 46.56
N PHE A 30 -19.82 -24.13 45.66
CA PHE A 30 -19.52 -24.18 44.23
C PHE A 30 -20.37 -23.14 43.52
N LEU A 31 -19.73 -22.31 42.69
CA LEU A 31 -20.36 -21.23 41.94
C LEU A 31 -20.10 -21.44 40.45
N GLU A 32 -21.15 -21.75 39.71
CA GLU A 32 -21.16 -21.63 38.25
C GLU A 32 -21.76 -20.26 37.91
N HIS A 33 -21.00 -19.45 37.18
CA HIS A 33 -21.40 -18.09 36.82
C HIS A 33 -21.24 -17.91 35.31
N PHE A 34 -22.34 -17.56 34.65
CA PHE A 34 -22.38 -17.19 33.24
C PHE A 34 -22.52 -15.67 33.15
N ASP A 35 -21.57 -15.01 32.50
CA ASP A 35 -21.68 -13.58 32.18
C ASP A 35 -21.73 -13.41 30.66
N GLY A 36 -22.95 -13.32 30.14
CA GLY A 36 -23.24 -13.06 28.74
C GLY A 36 -23.42 -11.57 28.42
N GLY A 37 -22.62 -10.69 29.02
CA GLY A 37 -22.57 -9.24 28.72
C GLY A 37 -23.04 -8.30 29.85
N GLY A 38 -23.36 -8.83 31.04
CA GLY A 38 -24.01 -8.15 32.16
C GLY A 38 -23.08 -7.38 33.11
N GLY A 39 -22.01 -6.75 32.61
CA GLY A 39 -21.18 -5.84 33.40
C GLY A 39 -20.01 -6.46 34.18
N ARG A 40 -19.68 -7.76 33.99
CA ARG A 40 -18.47 -8.40 34.53
C ARG A 40 -18.34 -8.39 36.06
N SER A 41 -19.46 -8.31 36.77
CA SER A 41 -19.50 -8.26 38.23
C SER A 41 -20.26 -9.44 38.84
N LEU A 42 -19.65 -10.11 39.82
CA LEU A 42 -20.29 -11.11 40.68
C LEU A 42 -20.29 -10.58 42.12
N ARG A 43 -21.47 -10.47 42.75
CA ARG A 43 -21.62 -10.04 44.14
C ARG A 43 -22.36 -11.09 44.94
N LEU A 44 -21.73 -11.62 45.98
CA LEU A 44 -22.36 -12.56 46.91
C LEU A 44 -22.82 -11.81 48.17
N GLU A 45 -24.13 -11.81 48.40
CA GLU A 45 -24.73 -11.22 49.59
C GLU A 45 -25.46 -12.29 50.38
N TRP A 46 -25.43 -12.18 51.71
CA TRP A 46 -26.12 -13.10 52.61
C TRP A 46 -27.07 -12.35 53.54
N ARG A 47 -28.06 -13.05 54.06
CA ARG A 47 -28.96 -12.53 55.08
C ARG A 47 -29.10 -13.59 56.16
N LYS A 48 -28.75 -13.24 57.39
CA LYS A 48 -28.95 -14.12 58.56
C LYS A 48 -30.45 -14.31 58.80
N ALA A 49 -30.83 -15.46 59.34
CA ALA A 49 -32.22 -15.71 59.73
C ALA A 49 -32.72 -14.59 60.66
N GLY A 50 -33.83 -13.94 60.29
CA GLY A 50 -34.43 -12.83 61.03
C GLY A 50 -33.84 -11.43 60.76
N ALA A 51 -32.83 -11.28 59.90
CA ALA A 51 -32.36 -9.98 59.45
C ALA A 51 -33.28 -9.40 58.35
N ASP A 52 -33.32 -8.08 58.23
CA ASP A 52 -34.19 -7.32 57.32
C ASP A 52 -33.53 -6.94 55.98
N ARG A 53 -32.21 -7.12 55.86
CA ARG A 53 -31.44 -6.81 54.65
C ARG A 53 -30.33 -7.83 54.36
N TYR A 54 -29.96 -7.91 53.09
CA TYR A 54 -28.76 -8.60 52.65
C TYR A 54 -27.51 -7.74 52.92
N GLU A 55 -26.40 -8.38 53.26
CA GLU A 55 -25.10 -7.75 53.42
C GLU A 55 -24.06 -8.52 52.59
N VAL A 56 -23.06 -7.80 52.05
CA VAL A 56 -21.99 -8.42 51.27
C VAL A 56 -21.19 -9.35 52.18
N LEU A 57 -20.92 -10.58 51.71
CA LEU A 57 -20.09 -11.51 52.44
C LEU A 57 -18.65 -10.99 52.51
N ASP A 58 -18.15 -10.74 53.72
CA ASP A 58 -16.79 -10.26 53.94
C ASP A 58 -15.77 -11.31 53.44
N ALA A 59 -14.80 -10.86 52.62
CA ALA A 59 -13.80 -11.72 52.00
C ALA A 59 -13.02 -12.58 53.01
N LYS A 60 -12.89 -12.16 54.27
CA LYS A 60 -12.24 -12.96 55.33
C LYS A 60 -12.98 -14.26 55.67
N HIS A 61 -14.25 -14.38 55.28
CA HIS A 61 -15.07 -15.59 55.46
C HIS A 61 -15.02 -16.53 54.25
N LEU A 62 -14.39 -16.13 53.16
CA LEU A 62 -14.13 -16.96 51.99
C LEU A 62 -12.72 -17.54 52.07
N ARG A 63 -12.57 -18.82 51.74
CA ARG A 63 -11.29 -19.51 51.62
C ARG A 63 -11.27 -20.33 50.34
N THR A 64 -10.13 -20.35 49.66
CA THR A 64 -9.83 -21.23 48.52
C THR A 64 -8.60 -22.06 48.86
N GLU A 65 -8.36 -23.15 48.13
CA GLU A 65 -7.18 -24.00 48.32
C GLU A 65 -5.88 -23.19 48.20
N GLN A 66 -4.92 -23.51 49.06
CA GLN A 66 -3.60 -22.87 49.09
C GLN A 66 -2.81 -23.30 47.84
N ASP A 67 -2.09 -22.37 47.21
CA ASP A 67 -1.24 -22.58 46.03
C ASP A 67 -1.94 -22.83 44.68
N ILE A 68 -3.27 -22.73 44.63
CA ILE A 68 -4.00 -22.61 43.35
C ILE A 68 -4.21 -21.13 43.03
N THR A 69 -3.30 -20.56 42.24
CA THR A 69 -3.54 -19.26 41.61
C THR A 69 -4.42 -19.47 40.38
N ARG A 70 -5.75 -19.40 40.52
CA ARG A 70 -6.58 -19.02 39.38
C ARG A 70 -6.50 -17.51 39.25
N VAL A 71 -5.57 -17.08 38.41
CA VAL A 71 -5.35 -15.68 38.05
C VAL A 71 -6.70 -15.03 37.73
N THR A 72 -7.22 -14.21 38.66
CA THR A 72 -8.15 -13.14 38.30
C THR A 72 -7.29 -11.93 37.93
N SER A 73 -6.61 -12.04 36.79
CA SER A 73 -5.94 -10.88 36.20
C SER A 73 -7.00 -9.81 35.94
N PRO A 74 -6.71 -8.52 36.12
CA PRO A 74 -7.35 -7.50 35.31
C PRO A 74 -7.13 -7.89 33.84
N GLY A 75 -8.20 -8.16 33.10
CA GLY A 75 -8.17 -8.68 31.74
C GLY A 75 -9.50 -9.35 31.35
N LEU A 76 -9.73 -9.54 30.05
CA LEU A 76 -10.88 -10.30 29.55
C LEU A 76 -10.84 -11.72 30.10
N LYS A 77 -11.88 -12.11 30.84
CA LYS A 77 -12.07 -13.51 31.25
C LYS A 77 -12.44 -14.35 30.04
N ARG A 78 -11.83 -15.52 29.87
CA ARG A 78 -12.17 -16.49 28.82
C ARG A 78 -13.15 -17.52 29.37
N ILE A 79 -14.10 -17.95 28.53
CA ILE A 79 -15.04 -19.02 28.86
C ILE A 79 -14.33 -20.37 28.73
N GLU A 80 -14.40 -21.22 29.76
CA GLU A 80 -14.03 -22.64 29.68
C GLU A 80 -15.29 -23.47 29.40
N GLY A 81 -15.41 -23.98 28.17
CA GLY A 81 -16.48 -24.90 27.74
C GLY A 81 -17.64 -24.25 26.99
N GLY A 82 -18.08 -24.87 25.89
CA GLY A 82 -19.36 -24.58 25.23
C GLY A 82 -19.41 -23.47 24.17
N ARG A 83 -18.28 -22.84 23.79
CA ARG A 83 -18.29 -21.86 22.70
C ARG A 83 -18.22 -22.50 21.32
N ARG A 84 -19.03 -21.98 20.39
CA ARG A 84 -18.83 -22.16 18.96
C ARG A 84 -17.66 -21.28 18.52
N PRO A 85 -16.92 -21.66 17.47
CA PRO A 85 -15.87 -20.79 16.97
C PRO A 85 -16.42 -19.41 16.58
N GLY A 86 -15.67 -18.34 16.85
CA GLY A 86 -16.16 -16.97 16.62
C GLY A 86 -16.91 -16.33 17.79
N ASP A 87 -16.98 -16.93 18.98
CA ASP A 87 -17.43 -16.20 20.18
C ASP A 87 -16.21 -15.66 20.95
N LEU A 88 -15.33 -14.87 20.33
CA LEU A 88 -13.97 -14.57 20.84
C LEU A 88 -13.11 -15.81 21.14
N SER A 89 -13.53 -16.97 20.64
CA SER A 89 -12.83 -18.24 20.77
C SER A 89 -12.19 -18.62 19.44
N PRO A 90 -10.95 -19.15 19.45
CA PRO A 90 -10.36 -19.70 18.25
C PRO A 90 -11.17 -20.91 17.78
N LEU A 91 -11.11 -21.17 16.48
CA LEU A 91 -11.43 -22.48 15.93
C LEU A 91 -10.55 -23.55 16.61
N ILE A 92 -10.95 -24.82 16.62
CA ILE A 92 -10.12 -25.92 17.16
C ILE A 92 -10.03 -27.12 16.22
N GLU A 93 -10.70 -27.05 15.07
CA GLU A 93 -10.81 -28.12 14.09
C GLU A 93 -10.40 -27.63 12.70
N VAL A 94 -10.19 -28.60 11.81
CA VAL A 94 -10.00 -28.36 10.38
C VAL A 94 -11.33 -27.96 9.75
N HIS A 95 -11.31 -26.99 8.85
CA HIS A 95 -12.47 -26.55 8.09
C HIS A 95 -13.20 -27.75 7.41
N PRO A 96 -14.53 -27.96 7.62
CA PRO A 96 -15.23 -29.18 7.19
C PRO A 96 -15.22 -29.42 5.68
N GLY A 97 -15.10 -28.35 4.89
CA GLY A 97 -14.92 -28.40 3.43
C GLY A 97 -13.60 -29.01 2.95
N TRP A 98 -12.69 -29.40 3.86
CA TRP A 98 -11.36 -29.89 3.54
C TRP A 98 -11.00 -31.18 4.27
N THR A 99 -10.25 -32.03 3.59
CA THR A 99 -9.60 -33.21 4.17
C THR A 99 -8.14 -32.91 4.44
N LEU A 100 -7.70 -33.06 5.69
CA LEU A 100 -6.31 -32.89 6.10
C LEU A 100 -5.51 -34.19 5.93
N SER A 101 -4.32 -34.09 5.35
CA SER A 101 -3.32 -35.18 5.33
C SER A 101 -1.94 -34.64 5.69
N THR A 102 -1.19 -35.37 6.52
CA THR A 102 0.25 -35.13 6.73
C THR A 102 1.02 -35.81 5.60
N ILE A 103 1.90 -35.08 4.92
CA ILE A 103 2.60 -35.56 3.71
C ILE A 103 4.13 -35.65 3.89
N ARG A 104 4.60 -35.54 5.13
CA ARG A 104 5.99 -35.82 5.52
C ARG A 104 6.10 -37.25 6.05
N PRO A 105 7.18 -37.99 5.74
CA PRO A 105 7.49 -39.27 6.38
C PRO A 105 7.67 -39.13 7.89
N GLU A 106 7.45 -40.23 8.63
CA GLU A 106 7.73 -40.27 10.07
C GLU A 106 9.21 -39.95 10.35
N GLY A 107 9.48 -39.12 11.37
CA GLY A 107 10.83 -38.68 11.72
C GLY A 107 11.42 -37.56 10.85
N TYR A 108 10.76 -37.18 9.75
CA TYR A 108 11.11 -35.96 9.03
C TYR A 108 10.34 -34.76 9.62
N GLU A 109 11.08 -33.81 10.20
CA GLU A 109 10.54 -32.68 10.96
C GLU A 109 10.96 -31.33 10.35
N PRO A 110 10.52 -31.02 9.11
CA PRO A 110 10.98 -29.81 8.42
C PRO A 110 10.37 -28.54 9.03
N LYS A 111 11.24 -27.58 9.35
CA LYS A 111 10.84 -26.20 9.64
C LYS A 111 10.85 -25.42 8.33
N ILE A 112 9.68 -25.04 7.83
CA ILE A 112 9.55 -24.55 6.45
C ILE A 112 9.59 -23.01 6.41
N GLY A 113 10.73 -22.47 5.99
CA GLY A 113 10.93 -21.03 5.78
C GLY A 113 10.40 -20.53 4.44
N ALA A 114 10.52 -21.35 3.39
CA ALA A 114 10.09 -21.02 2.03
C ALA A 114 9.50 -22.25 1.31
N MET A 115 8.63 -22.02 0.33
CA MET A 115 7.96 -23.09 -0.42
C MET A 115 7.51 -22.62 -1.81
N THR A 116 7.70 -23.44 -2.85
CA THR A 116 7.15 -23.20 -4.21
C THR A 116 7.02 -24.53 -4.97
N PHE A 117 6.17 -24.58 -5.99
CA PHE A 117 6.16 -25.70 -6.95
C PHE A 117 7.10 -25.43 -8.13
N LEU A 118 7.78 -26.47 -8.60
CA LEU A 118 8.47 -26.46 -9.90
C LEU A 118 7.48 -26.75 -11.03
N PRO A 119 7.81 -26.38 -12.28
CA PRO A 119 6.98 -26.70 -13.45
C PRO A 119 6.72 -28.20 -13.66
N ASP A 120 7.59 -29.07 -13.12
CA ASP A 120 7.45 -30.53 -13.19
C ASP A 120 6.51 -31.12 -12.11
N GLY A 121 5.94 -30.28 -11.25
CA GLY A 121 5.00 -30.68 -10.19
C GLY A 121 5.63 -31.07 -8.85
N ARG A 122 6.97 -31.07 -8.73
CA ARG A 122 7.64 -31.26 -7.43
C ARG A 122 7.48 -30.02 -6.54
N LEU A 123 7.31 -30.23 -5.24
CA LEU A 123 7.27 -29.16 -4.24
C LEU A 123 8.68 -28.90 -3.71
N VAL A 124 9.20 -27.68 -3.85
CA VAL A 124 10.46 -27.26 -3.24
C VAL A 124 10.17 -26.60 -1.89
N ILE A 125 10.91 -27.00 -0.87
CA ILE A 125 10.89 -26.38 0.45
C ILE A 125 12.29 -25.90 0.84
N GLY A 126 12.37 -24.76 1.52
CA GLY A 126 13.57 -24.27 2.18
C GLY A 126 13.48 -24.51 3.68
N THR A 127 14.51 -25.13 4.26
CA THR A 127 14.58 -25.34 5.71
C THR A 127 14.95 -24.05 6.42
N PHE A 128 14.39 -23.84 7.61
CA PHE A 128 14.68 -22.69 8.46
C PHE A 128 15.22 -23.15 9.80
N ASP A 129 16.50 -22.87 10.06
CA ASP A 129 17.06 -22.91 11.40
C ASP A 129 17.42 -21.47 11.82
N PRO A 130 16.73 -20.86 12.79
CA PRO A 130 17.00 -19.46 13.13
C PRO A 130 18.37 -19.30 13.79
N LEU A 131 19.06 -18.21 13.46
CA LEU A 131 20.17 -17.70 14.23
C LEU A 131 19.72 -17.51 15.68
N GLN A 132 20.31 -18.28 16.60
CA GLN A 132 19.86 -18.30 17.98
C GLN A 132 20.17 -16.98 18.68
N ARG A 133 19.24 -16.55 19.54
CA ARG A 133 19.44 -15.39 20.40
C ARG A 133 20.54 -15.72 21.41
N ASP A 134 21.58 -14.89 21.46
CA ASP A 134 22.58 -14.90 22.54
C ASP A 134 22.36 -13.66 23.41
N ASP A 135 22.24 -13.86 24.73
CA ASP A 135 22.02 -12.79 25.71
C ASP A 135 23.30 -11.95 25.95
N VAL A 136 24.48 -12.47 25.55
CA VAL A 136 25.79 -11.93 25.91
C VAL A 136 26.59 -11.47 24.69
N SER A 137 26.56 -12.21 23.57
CA SER A 137 27.35 -11.91 22.36
C SER A 137 26.50 -11.61 21.13
N LEU A 138 27.06 -10.88 20.16
CA LEU A 138 26.44 -10.73 18.85
C LEU A 138 26.52 -12.07 18.14
N PRO A 139 25.38 -12.70 17.76
CA PRO A 139 25.44 -13.93 17.00
C PRO A 139 26.06 -13.63 15.64
N ASP A 140 27.14 -14.33 15.31
CA ASP A 140 27.78 -14.25 14.01
C ASP A 140 27.09 -15.20 13.04
N ILE A 141 26.54 -14.68 11.95
CA ILE A 141 25.92 -15.51 10.92
C ILE A 141 26.93 -16.49 10.30
N GLU A 142 28.23 -16.17 10.31
CA GLU A 142 29.29 -17.08 9.87
C GLU A 142 29.48 -18.30 10.79
N SER A 143 28.96 -18.25 12.02
CA SER A 143 29.02 -19.37 12.96
C SER A 143 27.86 -20.37 12.78
N LYS A 144 26.87 -20.03 11.95
CA LYS A 144 25.71 -20.86 11.67
C LYS A 144 26.02 -21.84 10.53
N GLU A 145 25.68 -23.11 10.71
CA GLU A 145 25.64 -24.08 9.61
C GLU A 145 24.60 -23.65 8.55
N PRO A 146 24.95 -23.68 7.25
CA PRO A 146 24.00 -23.31 6.20
C PRO A 146 22.78 -24.23 6.12
N ASP A 147 21.66 -23.65 5.73
CA ASP A 147 20.41 -24.35 5.42
C ASP A 147 20.42 -24.97 4.01
N SER A 148 19.34 -25.64 3.64
CA SER A 148 19.24 -26.33 2.36
C SER A 148 17.83 -26.27 1.76
N LEU A 149 17.76 -26.47 0.44
CA LEU A 149 16.49 -26.69 -0.25
C LEU A 149 16.30 -28.18 -0.52
N TYR A 150 15.06 -28.63 -0.43
CA TYR A 150 14.65 -29.99 -0.72
C TYR A 150 13.49 -30.00 -1.71
N ALA A 151 13.57 -30.85 -2.73
CA ALA A 151 12.45 -31.19 -3.59
C ALA A 151 11.71 -32.40 -3.00
N ILE A 152 10.39 -32.28 -2.92
CA ILE A 152 9.46 -33.29 -2.43
C ILE A 152 8.67 -33.80 -3.63
N GLY A 153 8.83 -35.09 -3.94
CA GLY A 153 8.15 -35.77 -5.04
C GLY A 153 7.19 -36.85 -4.55
N ASN A 154 6.43 -37.43 -5.48
CA ASN A 154 5.43 -38.47 -5.20
C ASN A 154 4.37 -38.01 -4.16
N LEU A 155 3.90 -36.76 -4.30
CA LEU A 155 3.00 -36.11 -3.33
C LEU A 155 1.58 -36.72 -3.32
N ASP A 156 1.23 -37.51 -4.32
CA ASP A 156 -0.03 -38.25 -4.44
C ASP A 156 0.03 -39.65 -3.78
N ALA A 157 1.18 -40.02 -3.19
CA ALA A 157 1.34 -41.25 -2.45
C ALA A 157 0.26 -41.41 -1.35
N ALA A 158 -0.29 -42.62 -1.27
CA ALA A 158 -1.26 -42.97 -0.22
C ALA A 158 -0.58 -43.14 1.16
N ASP A 159 0.69 -43.57 1.18
CA ASP A 159 1.52 -43.67 2.38
C ASP A 159 2.57 -42.53 2.37
N PRO A 160 2.66 -41.68 3.41
CA PRO A 160 3.69 -40.65 3.51
C PRO A 160 5.13 -41.18 3.43
N HIS A 161 5.38 -42.46 3.69
CA HIS A 161 6.71 -43.07 3.52
C HIS A 161 7.15 -43.22 2.07
N ASP A 162 6.21 -43.19 1.13
CA ASP A 162 6.51 -43.27 -0.30
C ASP A 162 6.82 -41.88 -0.90
N VAL A 163 6.64 -40.80 -0.13
CA VAL A 163 7.04 -39.44 -0.53
C VAL A 163 8.56 -39.37 -0.62
N THR A 164 9.07 -38.86 -1.74
CA THR A 164 10.52 -38.74 -1.96
C THR A 164 11.02 -37.38 -1.50
N ILE A 165 12.15 -37.37 -0.78
CA ILE A 165 12.80 -36.15 -0.30
C ILE A 165 14.21 -36.13 -0.87
N THR A 166 14.51 -35.13 -1.70
CA THR A 166 15.80 -34.98 -2.35
C THR A 166 16.35 -33.60 -2.03
N ARG A 167 17.56 -33.53 -1.46
CA ARG A 167 18.25 -32.24 -1.30
C ARG A 167 18.65 -31.74 -2.69
N ILE A 168 18.28 -30.49 -3.01
CA ILE A 168 18.53 -29.90 -4.33
C ILE A 168 19.39 -28.65 -4.28
N ALA A 169 19.59 -28.02 -3.13
CA ALA A 169 20.55 -26.92 -2.98
C ALA A 169 21.05 -26.83 -1.53
N GLY A 170 22.20 -26.20 -1.32
CA GLY A 170 22.84 -25.96 -0.02
C GLY A 170 23.40 -24.54 0.11
N ASP A 171 24.16 -24.28 1.17
CA ASP A 171 24.90 -23.02 1.36
C ASP A 171 24.03 -21.75 1.43
N LEU A 172 22.80 -21.91 1.91
CA LEU A 172 21.82 -20.83 2.09
C LEU A 172 21.69 -20.45 3.57
N TYR A 173 21.21 -19.24 3.86
CA TYR A 173 21.02 -18.77 5.24
C TYR A 173 19.58 -18.32 5.48
N GLU A 174 18.80 -19.16 6.14
CA GLU A 174 17.39 -18.96 6.45
C GLU A 174 16.57 -18.58 5.19
N PRO A 175 16.47 -19.47 4.19
CA PRO A 175 15.65 -19.24 3.02
C PRO A 175 14.20 -19.00 3.43
N MET A 176 13.72 -17.76 3.26
CA MET A 176 12.37 -17.32 3.61
C MET A 176 11.57 -16.83 2.41
N GLY A 177 12.13 -16.95 1.21
CA GLY A 177 11.45 -16.70 -0.06
C GLY A 177 11.87 -17.69 -1.14
N LEU A 178 10.89 -18.21 -1.88
CA LEU A 178 11.10 -19.00 -3.08
C LEU A 178 10.06 -18.63 -4.11
N CYS A 179 10.46 -18.51 -5.37
CA CYS A 179 9.54 -18.43 -6.49
C CYS A 179 10.18 -19.03 -7.75
N VAL A 180 9.33 -19.35 -8.73
CA VAL A 180 9.77 -19.67 -10.08
C VAL A 180 9.36 -18.54 -11.01
N GLY A 181 10.33 -17.91 -11.68
CA GLY A 181 10.13 -16.85 -12.66
C GLY A 181 10.73 -17.26 -13.99
N ASP A 182 9.94 -17.23 -15.07
CA ASP A 182 10.36 -17.66 -16.43
C ASP A 182 11.05 -19.04 -16.45
N GLY A 183 10.57 -19.97 -15.61
CA GLY A 183 11.11 -21.33 -15.49
C GLY A 183 12.38 -21.45 -14.63
N VAL A 184 12.88 -20.35 -14.07
CA VAL A 184 14.07 -20.30 -13.23
C VAL A 184 13.69 -20.24 -11.75
N LEU A 185 14.37 -21.02 -10.91
CA LEU A 185 14.19 -21.01 -9.46
C LEU A 185 15.00 -19.90 -8.82
N TYR A 186 14.34 -19.09 -8.00
CA TYR A 186 14.98 -18.03 -7.20
C TYR A 186 14.74 -18.25 -5.72
N VAL A 187 15.74 -17.90 -4.92
CA VAL A 187 15.69 -17.98 -3.46
C VAL A 187 16.05 -16.63 -2.84
N ALA A 188 15.22 -16.15 -1.93
CA ALA A 188 15.55 -15.06 -1.03
C ALA A 188 15.97 -15.61 0.33
N HIS A 189 17.17 -15.25 0.74
CA HIS A 189 17.74 -15.65 2.02
C HIS A 189 18.43 -14.44 2.67
N ARG A 190 18.94 -14.61 3.88
CA ARG A 190 19.41 -13.52 4.74
C ARG A 190 20.40 -12.57 4.08
N ARG A 191 21.27 -13.07 3.19
CA ARG A 191 22.36 -12.29 2.58
C ARG A 191 22.06 -11.77 1.17
N ALA A 192 21.25 -12.50 0.41
CA ALA A 192 21.06 -12.23 -1.00
C ALA A 192 19.73 -12.80 -1.51
N VAL A 193 19.39 -12.37 -2.73
CA VAL A 193 18.50 -13.11 -3.60
C VAL A 193 19.35 -13.73 -4.69
N GLU A 194 19.21 -15.03 -4.88
CA GLU A 194 20.02 -15.82 -5.80
C GLU A 194 19.15 -16.53 -6.83
N ARG A 195 19.66 -16.56 -8.07
CA ARG A 195 19.23 -17.43 -9.14
C ARG A 195 19.92 -18.78 -8.99
N LEU A 196 19.14 -19.85 -8.96
CA LEU A 196 19.65 -21.21 -8.85
C LEU A 196 19.61 -21.90 -10.21
N LEU A 197 20.73 -22.48 -10.63
CA LEU A 197 20.88 -23.19 -11.91
C LEU A 197 21.41 -24.61 -11.67
N ASP A 198 20.74 -25.57 -12.31
CA ASP A 198 21.17 -26.97 -12.48
C ASP A 198 21.72 -27.09 -13.91
N ASN A 199 23.05 -26.98 -14.08
CA ASN A 199 23.65 -26.93 -15.41
C ASN A 199 23.91 -28.32 -16.01
N ASP A 200 23.98 -29.37 -15.19
CA ASP A 200 24.26 -30.73 -15.64
C ASP A 200 23.00 -31.62 -15.73
N GLY A 201 21.87 -31.13 -15.21
CA GLY A 201 20.56 -31.76 -15.29
C GLY A 201 20.38 -32.91 -14.30
N ASP A 202 21.19 -33.00 -13.24
CA ASP A 202 21.12 -34.07 -12.25
C ASP A 202 20.05 -33.83 -11.16
N GLY A 203 19.44 -32.63 -11.15
CA GLY A 203 18.42 -32.20 -10.20
C GLY A 203 18.96 -31.52 -8.95
N PHE A 204 20.27 -31.37 -8.81
CA PHE A 204 20.93 -30.51 -7.83
C PHE A 204 21.29 -29.16 -8.48
N TYR A 205 21.10 -28.06 -7.76
CA TYR A 205 21.37 -26.71 -8.23
C TYR A 205 22.71 -26.25 -7.66
N GLU A 206 23.78 -26.56 -8.38
CA GLU A 206 25.16 -26.30 -7.99
C GLU A 206 25.62 -24.86 -8.25
N THR A 207 24.94 -24.13 -9.15
CA THR A 207 25.29 -22.74 -9.46
C THR A 207 24.33 -21.76 -8.82
N HIS A 208 24.88 -20.86 -8.00
CA HIS A 208 24.17 -19.82 -7.27
C HIS A 208 24.68 -18.48 -7.78
N GLU A 209 23.83 -17.74 -8.47
CA GLU A 209 24.17 -16.43 -9.01
C GLU A 209 23.41 -15.35 -8.24
N VAL A 210 24.14 -14.47 -7.55
CA VAL A 210 23.55 -13.35 -6.83
C VAL A 210 22.92 -12.38 -7.83
N VAL A 211 21.60 -12.17 -7.69
CA VAL A 211 20.84 -11.21 -8.50
C VAL A 211 20.41 -9.99 -7.70
N GLY A 212 20.38 -10.08 -6.37
CA GLY A 212 20.12 -8.95 -5.48
C GLY A 212 20.89 -9.08 -4.16
N GLU A 213 21.46 -7.96 -3.71
CA GLU A 213 22.25 -7.85 -2.48
C GLU A 213 22.28 -6.39 -1.98
N GLY A 214 23.13 -6.09 -1.00
CA GLY A 214 23.36 -4.71 -0.53
C GLY A 214 22.73 -4.38 0.83
N TRP A 215 22.10 -5.35 1.49
CA TRP A 215 21.59 -5.22 2.84
C TRP A 215 22.42 -6.03 3.85
N GLU A 216 22.43 -5.57 5.09
CA GLU A 216 23.06 -6.27 6.22
C GLU A 216 22.16 -7.38 6.77
N GLY A 217 22.70 -8.46 7.34
CA GLY A 217 21.91 -9.55 7.93
C GLY A 217 22.47 -10.06 9.26
N TRP A 218 22.93 -9.15 10.12
CA TRP A 218 23.69 -9.50 11.32
C TRP A 218 22.83 -9.88 12.53
N ASN A 219 21.57 -9.44 12.58
CA ASN A 219 20.70 -9.63 13.74
C ASN A 219 19.77 -10.83 13.56
N TYR A 220 19.46 -11.58 14.63
CA TYR A 220 18.59 -12.76 14.55
C TYR A 220 17.20 -12.49 13.94
N HIS A 221 16.72 -11.24 13.98
CA HIS A 221 15.42 -10.84 13.47
C HIS A 221 15.48 -10.12 12.10
N GLN A 222 16.65 -10.12 11.45
CA GLN A 222 16.86 -9.55 10.12
C GLN A 222 16.77 -10.62 9.02
N PHE A 223 15.57 -10.80 8.50
CA PHE A 223 15.23 -11.75 7.43
C PHE A 223 14.97 -11.04 6.09
N ALA A 224 15.07 -11.80 5.00
CA ALA A 224 14.50 -11.47 3.69
C ALA A 224 13.27 -12.35 3.43
N MET A 225 12.08 -11.76 3.45
CA MET A 225 10.81 -12.47 3.56
C MET A 225 9.99 -12.41 2.26
N GLY A 226 9.44 -13.57 1.89
CA GLY A 226 8.75 -13.79 0.63
C GLY A 226 9.73 -13.90 -0.55
N LEU A 227 9.21 -14.26 -1.72
CA LEU A 227 9.75 -13.78 -2.98
C LEU A 227 8.62 -13.75 -4.01
N LEU A 228 8.40 -12.60 -4.63
CA LEU A 228 7.48 -12.48 -5.76
C LEU A 228 8.27 -12.20 -7.02
N TYR A 229 7.78 -12.72 -8.15
CA TYR A 229 8.30 -12.47 -9.48
C TYR A 229 7.24 -11.79 -10.35
N ARG A 230 7.63 -10.77 -11.12
CA ARG A 230 6.83 -10.18 -12.20
C ARG A 230 7.76 -9.52 -13.22
N ASP A 231 7.65 -9.89 -14.49
CA ASP A 231 8.29 -9.22 -15.63
C ASP A 231 9.80 -8.94 -15.44
N GLY A 232 10.59 -9.98 -15.14
CA GLY A 232 12.03 -9.86 -14.94
C GLY A 232 12.45 -9.22 -13.62
N LYS A 233 11.50 -8.93 -12.72
CA LYS A 233 11.74 -8.29 -11.43
C LYS A 233 11.33 -9.19 -10.27
N LEU A 234 12.11 -9.11 -9.21
CA LEU A 234 11.89 -9.82 -7.96
C LEU A 234 11.58 -8.83 -6.83
N TYR A 235 10.70 -9.23 -5.92
CA TYR A 235 10.31 -8.42 -4.77
C TYR A 235 10.47 -9.21 -3.49
N THR A 236 11.22 -8.65 -2.54
CA THR A 236 11.38 -9.23 -1.20
C THR A 236 11.31 -8.15 -0.12
N ALA A 237 10.84 -8.52 1.06
CA ALA A 237 10.67 -7.60 2.17
C ALA A 237 11.73 -7.83 3.24
N LEU A 238 12.39 -6.76 3.69
CA LEU A 238 13.51 -6.81 4.62
C LEU A 238 13.05 -6.37 6.01
N SER A 239 13.01 -7.31 6.96
CA SER A 239 12.62 -7.06 8.35
C SER A 239 13.71 -6.33 9.15
N THR A 240 13.34 -5.80 10.31
CA THR A 240 14.21 -4.96 11.16
C THR A 240 14.89 -5.73 12.30
N ALA A 241 16.03 -5.22 12.76
CA ALA A 241 16.75 -5.75 13.91
C ALA A 241 15.95 -5.60 15.22
N MET A 242 16.04 -6.62 16.07
CA MET A 242 15.57 -6.58 17.46
C MET A 242 16.74 -6.62 18.44
N ALA A 243 16.62 -5.87 19.52
CA ALA A 243 17.64 -5.85 20.57
C ALA A 243 17.62 -7.13 21.44
N PRO A 244 18.80 -7.67 21.81
CA PRO A 244 18.94 -8.52 22.98
C PRO A 244 18.50 -7.78 24.27
N PRO A 245 18.14 -8.48 25.35
CA PRO A 245 17.80 -7.83 26.61
C PRO A 245 19.02 -7.08 27.18
N ASP A 246 18.78 -5.90 27.77
CA ASP A 246 19.70 -5.22 28.69
C ASP A 246 21.01 -4.68 28.10
N TRP A 247 21.06 -4.42 26.78
CA TRP A 247 22.18 -3.73 26.15
C TRP A 247 22.05 -2.21 26.27
N GLU A 248 23.14 -1.54 26.70
CA GLU A 248 23.18 -0.09 26.80
C GLU A 248 22.89 0.58 25.45
N GLY A 249 21.96 1.53 25.45
CA GLY A 249 21.56 2.26 24.24
C GLY A 249 20.50 1.55 23.39
N MET A 250 19.91 0.44 23.85
CA MET A 250 18.84 -0.28 23.17
C MET A 250 17.52 -0.26 23.96
N LEU A 251 16.40 -0.20 23.24
CA LEU A 251 15.06 -0.49 23.76
C LEU A 251 14.78 -1.98 23.55
N HIS A 252 14.31 -2.70 24.58
CA HIS A 252 13.87 -4.09 24.43
C HIS A 252 12.84 -4.12 23.28
N ASN A 253 13.18 -4.80 22.18
CA ASN A 253 12.41 -4.93 20.92
C ASN A 253 12.79 -4.03 19.72
N ALA A 254 13.80 -3.14 19.81
CA ALA A 254 14.27 -2.37 18.66
C ALA A 254 15.81 -2.24 18.64
N GLY A 255 16.44 -2.60 17.51
CA GLY A 255 17.88 -2.50 17.29
C GLY A 255 18.23 -1.58 16.11
N PRO A 256 19.48 -1.07 16.02
CA PRO A 256 19.90 -0.22 14.92
C PRO A 256 19.88 -0.98 13.60
N ASN A 257 19.53 -0.27 12.53
CA ASN A 257 19.37 -0.82 11.18
C ASN A 257 20.14 0.02 10.17
N GLY A 258 20.63 -0.63 9.11
CA GLY A 258 21.12 0.01 7.89
C GLY A 258 19.99 0.53 7.01
N PRO A 259 20.32 1.15 5.86
CA PRO A 259 19.37 1.92 5.07
C PRO A 259 18.31 1.07 4.34
N MET A 260 18.59 -0.21 4.05
CA MET A 260 17.67 -1.14 3.37
C MET A 260 16.93 -2.09 4.34
N ARG A 261 16.68 -1.66 5.58
CA ARG A 261 16.00 -2.48 6.58
C ARG A 261 14.69 -1.81 7.00
N GLY A 262 13.63 -2.63 7.12
CA GLY A 262 12.26 -2.15 7.33
C GLY A 262 11.61 -1.64 6.04
N CYS A 263 11.84 -2.34 4.92
CA CYS A 263 11.41 -1.91 3.59
C CYS A 263 11.02 -3.08 2.67
N LEU A 264 10.32 -2.77 1.57
CA LEU A 264 10.24 -3.67 0.41
C LEU A 264 11.29 -3.25 -0.59
N ILE A 265 12.03 -4.23 -1.13
CA ILE A 265 12.97 -4.01 -2.22
C ILE A 265 12.48 -4.65 -3.53
N GLU A 266 12.81 -4.01 -4.63
CA GLU A 266 12.73 -4.53 -5.98
C GLU A 266 14.14 -4.80 -6.49
N ILE A 267 14.29 -5.96 -7.15
CA ILE A 267 15.51 -6.37 -7.84
C ILE A 267 15.14 -6.49 -9.31
N ASP A 268 15.72 -5.63 -10.15
CA ASP A 268 15.57 -5.70 -11.59
C ASP A 268 16.72 -6.54 -12.13
N ILE A 269 16.42 -7.77 -12.58
CA ILE A 269 17.44 -8.77 -12.95
C ILE A 269 18.22 -8.31 -14.18
N GLU A 270 17.54 -7.68 -15.15
CA GLU A 270 18.18 -7.18 -16.38
C GLU A 270 19.02 -5.94 -16.08
N ALA A 271 18.50 -5.02 -15.27
CA ALA A 271 19.30 -3.89 -14.83
C ALA A 271 20.42 -4.32 -13.88
N GLY A 272 20.30 -5.43 -13.16
CA GLY A 272 21.29 -5.87 -12.18
C GLY A 272 21.41 -4.91 -11.00
N ASN A 273 20.28 -4.35 -10.54
CA ASN A 273 20.28 -3.46 -9.37
C ASN A 273 19.14 -3.77 -8.40
N THR A 274 19.36 -3.37 -7.14
CA THR A 274 18.39 -3.51 -6.05
C THR A 274 18.00 -2.14 -5.54
N ARG A 275 16.71 -1.89 -5.34
CA ARG A 275 16.21 -0.63 -4.82
C ARG A 275 15.07 -0.81 -3.82
N VAL A 276 14.98 0.11 -2.87
CA VAL A 276 13.85 0.25 -1.97
C VAL A 276 12.68 0.89 -2.73
N LEU A 277 11.50 0.27 -2.64
CA LEU A 277 10.25 0.81 -3.19
C LEU A 277 9.38 1.47 -2.13
N VAL A 278 9.36 0.91 -0.92
CA VAL A 278 8.55 1.41 0.21
C VAL A 278 9.33 1.27 1.50
N GLY A 279 8.98 2.05 2.53
CA GLY A 279 9.58 1.92 3.86
C GLY A 279 8.58 1.84 5.00
N GLY A 280 9.07 1.62 6.21
CA GLY A 280 8.23 1.55 7.40
C GLY A 280 7.60 0.19 7.65
N LEU A 281 8.24 -0.89 7.20
CA LEU A 281 7.89 -2.28 7.51
C LEU A 281 8.63 -2.70 8.79
N ARG A 282 8.04 -3.61 9.58
CA ARG A 282 8.71 -4.17 10.77
C ARG A 282 9.15 -5.61 10.56
N THR A 283 8.19 -6.52 10.45
CA THR A 283 8.38 -7.96 10.23
C THR A 283 7.38 -8.44 9.18
N PRO A 284 7.67 -8.13 7.91
CA PRO A 284 6.78 -8.40 6.80
C PRO A 284 6.80 -9.88 6.37
N ASN A 285 6.33 -10.80 7.22
CA ASN A 285 6.46 -12.26 7.00
C ASN A 285 5.48 -12.83 5.96
N GLY A 286 5.31 -12.14 4.84
CA GLY A 286 4.49 -12.62 3.74
C GLY A 286 4.30 -11.56 2.68
N LEU A 287 4.52 -11.96 1.43
CA LEU A 287 4.21 -11.19 0.24
C LEU A 287 3.24 -11.99 -0.62
N GLY A 288 2.35 -11.30 -1.31
CA GLY A 288 1.42 -11.93 -2.23
C GLY A 288 0.80 -10.93 -3.19
N TRP A 289 -0.03 -11.47 -4.07
CA TRP A 289 -0.84 -10.70 -5.01
C TRP A 289 -2.31 -10.77 -4.60
N THR A 290 -3.03 -9.70 -4.89
CA THR A 290 -4.49 -9.70 -4.91
C THR A 290 -5.00 -10.05 -6.31
N ALA A 291 -6.31 -10.29 -6.43
CA ALA A 291 -6.95 -10.63 -7.71
C ALA A 291 -6.81 -9.53 -8.78
N ASP A 292 -6.66 -8.26 -8.37
CA ASP A 292 -6.47 -7.13 -9.29
C ASP A 292 -5.02 -6.92 -9.72
N GLY A 293 -4.11 -7.78 -9.25
CA GLY A 293 -2.67 -7.69 -9.54
C GLY A 293 -1.90 -6.76 -8.60
N SER A 294 -2.55 -6.12 -7.62
CA SER A 294 -1.87 -5.30 -6.60
C SER A 294 -1.02 -6.19 -5.68
N MET A 295 0.15 -5.68 -5.33
CA MET A 295 1.05 -6.32 -4.37
C MET A 295 0.57 -6.04 -2.95
N ILE A 296 0.61 -7.04 -2.09
CA ILE A 296 0.24 -6.92 -0.68
C ILE A 296 1.27 -7.59 0.21
N TYR A 297 1.29 -7.17 1.47
CA TYR A 297 2.10 -7.80 2.50
C TYR A 297 1.39 -7.89 3.84
N LEU A 298 1.92 -8.75 4.71
CA LEU A 298 1.49 -8.89 6.09
C LEU A 298 2.60 -8.50 7.05
N ASP A 299 2.32 -7.57 7.95
CA ASP A 299 3.24 -7.12 8.99
C ASP A 299 2.84 -7.64 10.37
N ASN A 300 3.84 -7.99 11.19
CA ASN A 300 3.61 -8.41 12.56
C ASN A 300 3.73 -7.23 13.53
N GLN A 301 2.87 -7.18 14.55
CA GLN A 301 2.89 -6.10 15.55
C GLN A 301 4.25 -5.94 16.24
N GLY A 302 4.51 -4.75 16.77
CA GLY A 302 5.63 -4.44 17.65
C GLY A 302 5.85 -2.94 17.75
N THR A 303 7.10 -2.50 17.89
CA THR A 303 7.45 -1.07 17.97
C THR A 303 6.87 -0.28 16.79
N TRP A 304 6.09 0.76 17.11
CA TRP A 304 5.30 1.61 16.22
C TRP A 304 4.19 0.92 15.42
N MET A 305 4.13 -0.41 15.47
CA MET A 305 3.19 -1.24 14.75
C MET A 305 2.17 -1.81 15.74
N PRO A 306 1.05 -1.10 15.98
CA PRO A 306 0.22 -1.37 17.15
C PRO A 306 -0.48 -2.73 17.11
N THR A 307 -0.81 -3.22 15.92
CA THR A 307 -1.39 -4.53 15.70
C THR A 307 -0.92 -5.10 14.37
N ASN A 308 -1.25 -6.36 14.09
CA ASN A 308 -0.92 -6.97 12.81
C ASN A 308 -1.72 -6.32 11.69
N GLN A 309 -1.18 -6.27 10.47
CA GLN A 309 -1.88 -5.64 9.36
C GLN A 309 -1.59 -6.35 8.03
N LEU A 310 -2.61 -6.45 7.19
CA LEU A 310 -2.47 -6.64 5.75
C LEU A 310 -2.51 -5.27 5.09
N VAL A 311 -1.61 -5.02 4.15
CA VAL A 311 -1.53 -3.73 3.47
C VAL A 311 -1.21 -3.88 1.99
N GLU A 312 -1.87 -3.05 1.17
CA GLU A 312 -1.49 -2.77 -0.22
C GLU A 312 -0.12 -2.08 -0.27
N LEU A 313 0.80 -2.67 -1.03
CA LEU A 313 2.13 -2.12 -1.29
C LEU A 313 2.08 -1.19 -2.50
N VAL A 314 2.20 0.11 -2.24
CA VAL A 314 2.28 1.15 -3.26
C VAL A 314 3.67 1.79 -3.16
N PRO A 315 4.46 1.84 -4.25
CA PRO A 315 5.75 2.52 -4.26
C PRO A 315 5.67 3.94 -3.69
N TRP A 316 6.76 4.42 -3.09
CA TRP A 316 6.85 5.76 -2.51
C TRP A 316 5.89 6.01 -1.34
N ARG A 317 5.64 4.98 -0.52
CA ARG A 317 4.85 5.08 0.70
C ARG A 317 5.59 4.61 1.95
N PHE A 318 5.12 5.11 3.09
CA PHE A 318 5.58 4.74 4.43
C PHE A 318 4.49 4.04 5.23
N TYR A 319 4.82 2.92 5.89
CA TYR A 319 3.84 2.04 6.55
C TYR A 319 3.83 2.10 8.08
N GLY A 320 4.61 3.01 8.67
CA GLY A 320 4.46 3.40 10.07
C GLY A 320 5.49 2.83 11.05
N HIS A 321 6.38 1.91 10.66
CA HIS A 321 7.48 1.47 11.52
C HIS A 321 8.68 2.42 11.42
N TYR A 322 9.14 2.94 12.57
CA TYR A 322 10.35 3.74 12.66
C TYR A 322 11.52 2.91 13.19
N ASN A 323 12.61 2.86 12.42
CA ASN A 323 13.86 2.24 12.83
C ASN A 323 14.44 2.91 14.07
N TRP A 324 15.11 2.11 14.90
CA TRP A 324 15.91 2.62 16.01
C TRP A 324 17.19 3.28 15.47
N THR A 325 17.41 4.54 15.83
CA THR A 325 18.53 5.34 15.32
C THR A 325 19.59 5.65 16.36
N ASN A 326 19.34 5.32 17.63
CA ASN A 326 20.28 5.64 18.71
C ASN A 326 21.60 4.86 18.54
N PHE A 327 22.68 5.50 18.96
CA PHE A 327 23.99 4.88 19.04
C PHE A 327 24.01 3.75 20.09
N VAL A 328 24.60 2.62 19.72
CA VAL A 328 24.78 1.46 20.59
C VAL A 328 26.27 1.14 20.69
N PRO A 329 26.92 1.28 21.87
CA PRO A 329 28.36 1.09 22.01
C PRO A 329 28.86 -0.27 21.51
N LYS A 330 28.11 -1.35 21.76
CA LYS A 330 28.44 -2.71 21.30
C LYS A 330 28.40 -2.89 19.78
N LEU A 331 27.82 -1.93 19.05
CA LEU A 331 27.70 -1.95 17.60
C LEU A 331 28.42 -0.78 16.94
N ALA A 332 29.27 -0.05 17.66
CA ALA A 332 29.94 1.16 17.16
C ALA A 332 30.80 0.90 15.91
N GLU A 333 31.38 -0.29 15.77
CA GLU A 333 32.16 -0.66 14.57
C GLU A 333 31.27 -0.80 13.32
N ARG A 334 30.00 -1.20 13.50
CA ARG A 334 29.04 -1.38 12.40
C ARG A 334 28.18 -0.13 12.18
N PHE A 335 27.80 0.57 13.24
CA PHE A 335 26.96 1.76 13.24
C PHE A 335 27.62 2.88 14.06
N PRO A 336 28.71 3.50 13.55
CA PRO A 336 29.46 4.53 14.28
C PRO A 336 28.62 5.75 14.65
N GLU A 337 27.58 6.04 13.86
CA GLU A 337 26.65 7.17 14.06
C GLU A 337 25.22 6.74 14.47
N GLY A 338 25.07 5.50 14.95
CA GLY A 338 23.78 4.87 15.21
C GLY A 338 23.07 4.37 13.93
N GLY A 339 21.86 3.84 14.11
CA GLY A 339 21.05 3.31 13.00
C GLY A 339 20.56 4.37 12.03
N VAL A 340 20.12 3.95 10.85
CA VAL A 340 19.53 4.80 9.81
C VAL A 340 18.01 4.87 10.00
N PRO A 341 17.38 6.07 9.90
CA PRO A 341 15.92 6.18 9.90
C PRO A 341 15.28 5.31 8.82
N SER A 342 14.03 4.90 9.02
CA SER A 342 13.29 4.12 8.01
C SER A 342 13.23 4.90 6.69
N ALA A 343 13.32 4.18 5.57
CA ALA A 343 13.09 4.80 4.26
C ALA A 343 11.70 5.47 4.21
N LEU A 344 11.61 6.64 3.56
CA LEU A 344 10.37 7.40 3.38
C LEU A 344 9.68 7.82 4.68
N CYS A 345 10.38 7.84 5.83
CA CYS A 345 9.76 8.19 7.11
C CYS A 345 9.26 9.65 7.23
N ASP A 346 9.52 10.48 6.21
CA ASP A 346 8.98 11.82 6.05
C ASP A 346 7.65 11.86 5.27
N TYR A 347 7.22 10.73 4.70
CA TYR A 347 5.90 10.59 4.09
C TYR A 347 4.85 10.24 5.14
N PRO A 348 3.58 10.63 4.94
CA PRO A 348 2.50 10.24 5.82
C PRO A 348 2.38 8.72 5.96
N ARG A 349 1.97 8.26 7.15
CA ARG A 349 1.69 6.84 7.37
C ARG A 349 0.52 6.40 6.49
N THR A 350 0.73 5.31 5.76
CA THR A 350 -0.30 4.66 4.96
C THR A 350 -1.22 3.84 5.85
N PRO A 351 -2.56 3.99 5.73
CA PRO A 351 -3.52 3.16 6.45
C PRO A 351 -3.37 1.68 6.11
N ALA A 352 -3.64 0.81 7.09
CA ALA A 352 -3.74 -0.63 6.84
C ALA A 352 -4.94 -0.93 5.94
N THR A 353 -4.81 -1.93 5.06
CA THR A 353 -5.95 -2.45 4.30
C THR A 353 -6.87 -3.27 5.20
N VAL A 354 -6.29 -4.14 6.04
CA VAL A 354 -7.01 -4.90 7.06
C VAL A 354 -6.17 -4.93 8.34
N LEU A 355 -6.70 -4.35 9.41
CA LEU A 355 -6.18 -4.48 10.78
C LEU A 355 -6.56 -5.85 11.34
N MET A 356 -5.58 -6.59 11.83
CA MET A 356 -5.73 -7.96 12.31
C MET A 356 -5.47 -8.00 13.82
N ALA A 357 -6.56 -7.91 14.59
CA ALA A 357 -6.52 -7.72 16.03
C ALA A 357 -5.65 -8.79 16.74
N GLN A 358 -4.54 -8.32 17.30
CA GLN A 358 -3.62 -9.13 18.10
C GLN A 358 -4.34 -9.76 19.29
N ASN A 359 -3.99 -11.00 19.62
CA ASN A 359 -4.51 -11.82 20.73
C ASN A 359 -5.99 -12.21 20.61
N GLU A 360 -6.65 -11.82 19.51
CA GLU A 360 -8.04 -12.13 19.21
C GLU A 360 -8.13 -13.05 18.01
N VAL A 361 -7.65 -12.60 16.84
CA VAL A 361 -7.76 -13.33 15.58
C VAL A 361 -6.40 -13.71 15.00
N ASN A 362 -5.37 -12.89 15.17
CA ASN A 362 -4.00 -13.14 14.70
C ASN A 362 -2.97 -12.76 15.77
N ASN A 363 -1.76 -13.27 15.63
CA ASN A 363 -0.63 -12.89 16.50
C ASN A 363 0.70 -12.81 15.74
N SER A 364 0.87 -13.61 14.68
CA SER A 364 2.02 -13.60 13.79
C SER A 364 1.57 -14.09 12.42
N PRO A 365 0.80 -13.27 11.67
CA PRO A 365 0.34 -13.64 10.34
C PRO A 365 1.53 -13.77 9.39
N THR A 366 1.38 -14.65 8.41
CA THR A 366 2.47 -15.03 7.52
C THR A 366 2.12 -14.79 6.06
N GLN A 367 2.21 -15.77 5.17
CA GLN A 367 2.00 -15.59 3.74
C GLN A 367 0.52 -15.31 3.42
N PRO A 368 0.21 -14.23 2.67
CA PRO A 368 -1.08 -14.10 2.00
C PRO A 368 -1.07 -14.90 0.69
N LEU A 369 -2.15 -15.62 0.40
CA LEU A 369 -2.30 -16.43 -0.81
C LEU A 369 -3.70 -16.25 -1.40
N ILE A 370 -3.79 -15.87 -2.67
CA ILE A 370 -5.07 -15.76 -3.37
C ILE A 370 -5.77 -17.11 -3.51
N ILE A 371 -7.09 -17.12 -3.38
CA ILE A 371 -7.95 -18.26 -3.68
C ILE A 371 -8.40 -18.15 -5.13
N ASP A 372 -8.04 -19.13 -5.95
CA ASP A 372 -8.47 -19.24 -7.35
C ASP A 372 -9.51 -20.36 -7.46
N GLY A 373 -10.76 -19.98 -7.65
CA GLY A 373 -11.92 -20.87 -7.76
C GLY A 373 -12.60 -21.25 -6.44
N GLY A 374 -13.68 -22.03 -6.57
CA GLY A 374 -14.52 -22.43 -5.44
C GLY A 374 -15.41 -21.30 -4.90
N PRO A 375 -16.01 -21.45 -3.70
CA PRO A 375 -16.96 -20.49 -3.16
C PRO A 375 -16.32 -19.15 -2.75
N TYR A 376 -15.00 -19.11 -2.56
CA TYR A 376 -14.24 -17.94 -2.08
C TYR A 376 -13.31 -17.37 -3.14
N ASP A 377 -13.61 -17.61 -4.42
CA ASP A 377 -12.83 -17.11 -5.55
C ASP A 377 -12.53 -15.60 -5.42
N GLY A 378 -11.27 -15.22 -5.67
CA GLY A 378 -10.75 -13.87 -5.56
C GLY A 378 -10.46 -13.35 -4.14
N GLN A 379 -10.79 -14.12 -3.09
CA GLN A 379 -10.42 -13.81 -1.71
C GLN A 379 -8.99 -14.29 -1.38
N LEU A 380 -8.52 -14.01 -0.17
CA LEU A 380 -7.19 -14.41 0.29
C LEU A 380 -7.26 -15.38 1.47
N LEU A 381 -6.30 -16.29 1.53
CA LEU A 381 -5.91 -17.03 2.72
C LEU A 381 -4.68 -16.38 3.36
N VAL A 382 -4.62 -16.41 4.69
CA VAL A 382 -3.51 -15.86 5.48
C VAL A 382 -3.07 -16.89 6.50
N GLY A 383 -1.82 -17.32 6.43
CA GLY A 383 -1.23 -18.21 7.43
C GLY A 383 -1.07 -17.52 8.78
N GLU A 384 -1.10 -18.29 9.86
CA GLU A 384 -0.87 -17.77 11.22
C GLU A 384 0.04 -18.73 11.99
N LEU A 385 1.15 -18.18 12.48
CA LEU A 385 2.23 -18.97 13.06
C LEU A 385 2.03 -19.25 14.56
N THR A 386 1.70 -18.24 15.34
CA THR A 386 1.67 -18.37 16.82
C THR A 386 0.29 -18.71 17.38
N ALA A 387 -0.76 -18.14 16.79
CA ALA A 387 -2.13 -18.52 17.06
C ALA A 387 -2.58 -19.71 16.18
N GLY A 388 -1.71 -20.24 15.31
CA GLY A 388 -1.93 -21.37 14.40
C GLY A 388 -3.00 -21.14 13.32
N GLY A 389 -3.11 -22.11 12.40
CA GLY A 389 -4.22 -22.16 11.45
C GLY A 389 -4.07 -21.24 10.24
N VAL A 390 -5.18 -21.01 9.56
CA VAL A 390 -5.30 -20.09 8.42
C VAL A 390 -6.53 -19.19 8.65
N ARG A 391 -6.46 -17.96 8.15
CA ARG A 391 -7.55 -16.98 8.12
C ARG A 391 -7.96 -16.71 6.69
N ARG A 392 -9.17 -16.16 6.50
CA ARG A 392 -9.67 -15.74 5.19
C ARG A 392 -9.90 -14.23 5.19
N VAL A 393 -9.55 -13.57 4.09
CA VAL A 393 -9.71 -12.13 3.93
C VAL A 393 -10.48 -11.84 2.64
N PHE A 394 -11.53 -11.04 2.76
CA PHE A 394 -12.21 -10.41 1.63
C PHE A 394 -11.74 -8.96 1.51
N LEU A 395 -11.48 -8.50 0.29
CA LEU A 395 -11.02 -7.15 -0.02
C LEU A 395 -11.99 -6.46 -0.99
N GLU A 396 -12.12 -5.16 -0.83
CA GLU A 396 -12.85 -4.27 -1.74
C GLU A 396 -12.10 -2.94 -1.90
N ARG A 397 -12.37 -2.22 -3.00
CA ARG A 397 -11.82 -0.89 -3.26
C ARG A 397 -12.94 0.14 -3.20
N VAL A 398 -12.83 1.10 -2.29
CA VAL A 398 -13.80 2.19 -2.08
C VAL A 398 -13.08 3.52 -2.24
N GLY A 399 -13.52 4.37 -3.17
CA GLY A 399 -12.84 5.64 -3.46
C GLY A 399 -11.36 5.48 -3.83
N GLY A 400 -10.98 4.37 -4.47
CA GLY A 400 -9.58 4.05 -4.80
C GLY A 400 -8.76 3.44 -3.66
N GLN A 401 -9.27 3.40 -2.43
CA GLN A 401 -8.58 2.83 -1.27
C GLN A 401 -8.98 1.36 -1.05
N LEU A 402 -7.99 0.48 -0.90
CA LEU A 402 -8.23 -0.91 -0.54
C LEU A 402 -8.59 -1.01 0.95
N GLN A 403 -9.63 -1.79 1.24
CA GLN A 403 -10.12 -2.09 2.59
C GLN A 403 -10.80 -3.48 2.61
N GLY A 404 -11.22 -3.99 3.77
CA GLY A 404 -11.93 -5.26 3.79
C GLY A 404 -12.09 -5.94 5.14
N SER A 405 -12.50 -7.21 5.07
CA SER A 405 -12.90 -8.01 6.22
C SER A 405 -12.06 -9.29 6.40
N LEU A 406 -11.75 -9.60 7.65
CA LEU A 406 -11.04 -10.80 8.11
C LEU A 406 -11.99 -11.78 8.80
N PHE A 407 -11.81 -13.07 8.50
CA PHE A 407 -12.55 -14.19 9.05
C PHE A 407 -11.60 -15.28 9.58
N ARG A 408 -12.06 -16.01 10.60
CA ARG A 408 -11.46 -17.30 10.95
C ARG A 408 -11.76 -18.31 9.83
N PHE A 409 -10.85 -19.23 9.55
CA PHE A 409 -11.06 -20.24 8.50
C PHE A 409 -10.78 -21.67 8.96
N THR A 410 -9.56 -21.99 9.40
CA THR A 410 -9.22 -23.36 9.87
C THR A 410 -8.19 -23.31 10.99
N GLN A 411 -8.29 -24.20 11.98
CA GLN A 411 -7.46 -24.18 13.19
C GLN A 411 -7.35 -25.59 13.79
N GLY A 412 -6.81 -26.54 13.04
CA GLY A 412 -6.63 -27.94 13.46
C GLY A 412 -5.33 -28.54 12.94
N LEU A 413 -4.34 -27.68 12.68
CA LEU A 413 -3.09 -28.02 12.01
C LEU A 413 -1.99 -28.38 13.01
N GLU A 414 -0.99 -29.14 12.54
CA GLU A 414 0.07 -29.68 13.40
C GLU A 414 1.01 -28.60 13.94
N SER A 415 1.24 -27.52 13.18
CA SER A 415 2.16 -26.43 13.50
C SER A 415 1.64 -25.08 12.99
N GLY A 416 2.34 -24.00 13.36
CA GLY A 416 2.08 -22.66 12.89
C GLY A 416 2.36 -22.56 11.40
N VAL A 417 1.41 -22.02 10.63
CA VAL A 417 1.53 -21.97 9.17
C VAL A 417 2.39 -20.79 8.78
N ASN A 418 3.52 -21.06 8.11
CA ASN A 418 4.41 -20.01 7.60
C ASN A 418 4.29 -19.83 6.09
N ARG A 419 4.20 -20.92 5.33
CA ARG A 419 4.09 -20.87 3.87
C ARG A 419 2.93 -21.72 3.39
N MET A 420 2.31 -21.27 2.30
CA MET A 420 1.21 -21.93 1.64
C MET A 420 1.42 -21.89 0.13
N ALA A 421 1.03 -22.96 -0.56
CA ALA A 421 1.08 -23.01 -2.02
C ALA A 421 -0.06 -23.88 -2.55
N TRP A 422 -0.67 -23.46 -3.65
CA TRP A 422 -1.59 -24.31 -4.40
C TRP A 422 -0.79 -25.34 -5.18
N GLY A 423 -1.15 -26.61 -5.02
CA GLY A 423 -0.60 -27.70 -5.81
C GLY A 423 -1.30 -27.85 -7.16
N PRO A 424 -0.65 -28.54 -8.12
CA PRO A 424 -1.26 -28.83 -9.43
C PRO A 424 -2.49 -29.75 -9.33
N ASP A 425 -2.71 -30.40 -8.18
CA ASP A 425 -3.88 -31.23 -7.87
C ASP A 425 -5.08 -30.42 -7.34
N GLY A 426 -4.93 -29.11 -7.18
CA GLY A 426 -5.94 -28.23 -6.57
C GLY A 426 -5.98 -28.29 -5.04
N SER A 427 -5.07 -29.00 -4.40
CA SER A 427 -4.93 -29.00 -2.93
C SER A 427 -4.11 -27.80 -2.45
N LEU A 428 -4.35 -27.40 -1.20
CA LEU A 428 -3.55 -26.39 -0.52
C LEU A 428 -2.46 -27.07 0.33
N TYR A 429 -1.20 -26.79 0.02
CA TYR A 429 -0.04 -27.29 0.75
C TYR A 429 0.37 -26.27 1.82
N LEU A 430 0.72 -26.76 3.01
CA LEU A 430 0.96 -25.96 4.21
C LEU A 430 2.33 -26.31 4.79
N GLY A 431 3.22 -25.33 4.82
CA GLY A 431 4.52 -25.41 5.46
C GLY A 431 4.47 -24.85 6.88
N GLY A 432 4.76 -25.71 7.85
CA GLY A 432 4.77 -25.39 9.27
C GLY A 432 6.15 -24.99 9.78
N MET A 433 6.20 -24.05 10.73
CA MET A 433 7.45 -23.73 11.45
C MET A 433 7.18 -23.19 12.86
N GLY A 434 8.25 -23.12 13.65
CA GLY A 434 8.30 -22.36 14.90
C GLY A 434 9.70 -22.37 15.51
N ALA A 435 9.88 -21.65 16.61
CA ALA A 435 11.07 -21.69 17.45
C ALA A 435 10.70 -21.75 18.95
N GLY A 436 11.72 -21.60 19.80
CA GLY A 436 11.54 -21.57 21.25
C GLY A 436 10.67 -20.41 21.74
N GLY A 437 10.27 -20.46 23.01
CA GLY A 437 9.43 -19.42 23.61
C GLY A 437 7.98 -19.47 23.11
N ASN A 438 7.42 -18.31 22.76
CA ASN A 438 6.04 -18.16 22.29
C ASN A 438 5.90 -18.20 20.75
N TRP A 439 7.00 -18.34 20.01
CA TRP A 439 7.00 -18.35 18.55
C TRP A 439 6.76 -19.75 17.97
N ASN A 440 5.73 -20.43 18.46
CA ASN A 440 5.31 -21.75 17.99
C ASN A 440 3.80 -21.95 18.22
N TRP A 441 3.24 -22.96 17.56
CA TRP A 441 1.88 -23.40 17.78
C TRP A 441 1.87 -24.71 18.58
N ARG A 442 1.28 -24.67 19.78
CA ARG A 442 1.12 -25.85 20.66
C ARG A 442 2.41 -26.64 20.93
N GLY A 443 3.57 -25.97 20.95
CA GLY A 443 4.86 -26.61 21.16
C GLY A 443 5.47 -27.28 19.91
N THR A 444 4.78 -27.26 18.77
CA THR A 444 5.30 -27.82 17.51
C THR A 444 6.08 -26.75 16.73
N GLN A 445 7.26 -27.11 16.24
CA GLN A 445 8.17 -26.20 15.51
C GLN A 445 8.37 -26.56 14.04
N PHE A 446 7.72 -27.61 13.53
CA PHE A 446 7.88 -28.14 12.19
C PHE A 446 6.54 -28.60 11.65
N GLY A 447 6.40 -28.69 10.33
CA GLY A 447 5.24 -29.34 9.75
C GLY A 447 5.18 -29.27 8.24
N LEU A 448 4.53 -30.25 7.62
CA LEU A 448 4.22 -30.28 6.20
C LEU A 448 2.92 -31.06 5.99
N GLN A 449 1.85 -30.33 5.70
CA GLN A 449 0.51 -30.87 5.57
C GLN A 449 -0.15 -30.42 4.26
N ARG A 450 -1.20 -31.11 3.87
CA ARG A 450 -2.04 -30.81 2.71
C ARG A 450 -3.50 -30.78 3.12
N LEU A 451 -4.22 -29.78 2.65
CA LEU A 451 -5.68 -29.69 2.71
C LEU A 451 -6.22 -29.92 1.29
N THR A 452 -7.05 -30.95 1.10
CA THR A 452 -7.71 -31.25 -0.18
C THR A 452 -9.21 -30.90 -0.07
N PRO A 453 -9.77 -30.08 -0.98
CA PRO A 453 -11.20 -29.80 -1.00
C PRO A 453 -12.02 -31.09 -1.12
N ASN A 454 -13.07 -31.25 -0.31
CA ASN A 454 -13.88 -32.47 -0.28
C ASN A 454 -15.32 -32.28 -0.80
N GLY A 455 -15.67 -31.07 -1.23
CA GLY A 455 -16.99 -30.73 -1.76
C GLY A 455 -18.08 -30.44 -0.73
N THR A 456 -17.78 -30.53 0.57
CA THR A 456 -18.72 -30.20 1.64
C THR A 456 -18.98 -28.69 1.67
N SER A 457 -20.25 -28.30 1.55
CA SER A 457 -20.67 -26.91 1.74
C SER A 457 -20.71 -26.58 3.23
N VAL A 458 -20.11 -25.47 3.64
CA VAL A 458 -20.03 -25.04 5.04
C VAL A 458 -20.75 -23.71 5.19
N PHE A 459 -21.54 -23.56 6.26
CA PHE A 459 -22.29 -22.33 6.52
C PHE A 459 -21.39 -21.28 7.16
N GLU A 460 -21.18 -20.16 6.46
CA GLU A 460 -20.20 -19.13 6.82
C GLU A 460 -20.67 -17.74 6.40
N MET A 461 -20.12 -16.70 7.03
CA MET A 461 -20.09 -15.36 6.43
C MET A 461 -19.18 -15.40 5.20
N HIS A 462 -19.73 -15.24 4.00
CA HIS A 462 -18.99 -15.23 2.73
C HIS A 462 -18.11 -13.98 2.60
N ARG A 463 -18.68 -12.80 2.85
CA ARG A 463 -17.95 -11.51 2.85
C ARG A 463 -18.74 -10.47 3.62
N VAL A 464 -18.05 -9.43 4.08
CA VAL A 464 -18.65 -8.22 4.63
C VAL A 464 -18.14 -7.05 3.80
N GLU A 465 -19.05 -6.27 3.24
CA GLU A 465 -18.75 -5.08 2.44
C GLU A 465 -19.32 -3.82 3.08
N ALA A 466 -18.67 -2.68 2.88
CA ALA A 466 -19.18 -1.41 3.41
C ALA A 466 -20.42 -0.93 2.65
N THR A 467 -21.27 -0.18 3.33
CA THR A 467 -22.39 0.56 2.75
C THR A 467 -22.33 2.01 3.23
N PRO A 468 -23.10 2.94 2.64
CA PRO A 468 -23.12 4.34 3.08
C PRO A 468 -23.52 4.54 4.55
N SER A 469 -24.20 3.56 5.15
CA SER A 469 -24.78 3.63 6.48
C SER A 469 -24.33 2.50 7.41
N GLY A 470 -23.55 1.53 6.93
CA GLY A 470 -23.06 0.42 7.73
C GLY A 470 -22.39 -0.66 6.88
N PHE A 471 -22.89 -1.89 6.95
CA PHE A 471 -22.28 -3.04 6.30
C PHE A 471 -23.31 -3.96 5.65
N ARG A 472 -22.89 -4.69 4.62
CA ARG A 472 -23.66 -5.82 4.09
C ARG A 472 -22.91 -7.11 4.29
N ILE A 473 -23.55 -8.04 4.97
CA ILE A 473 -23.02 -9.35 5.30
C ILE A 473 -23.64 -10.34 4.33
N HIS A 474 -22.80 -11.07 3.60
CA HIS A 474 -23.20 -12.16 2.71
C HIS A 474 -22.89 -13.50 3.37
N PHE A 475 -23.71 -14.52 3.10
CA PHE A 475 -23.60 -15.86 3.67
C PHE A 475 -23.55 -16.92 2.59
N THR A 476 -22.92 -18.07 2.90
CA THR A 476 -22.85 -19.22 1.98
C THR A 476 -24.12 -20.06 1.96
N MET A 477 -25.02 -19.89 2.94
CA MET A 477 -26.30 -20.59 3.00
C MET A 477 -27.42 -19.64 3.42
N PRO A 478 -28.67 -19.87 2.94
CA PRO A 478 -29.78 -18.96 3.21
C PRO A 478 -30.25 -19.05 4.67
N ILE A 479 -30.58 -17.90 5.25
CA ILE A 479 -31.16 -17.73 6.60
C ILE A 479 -32.61 -17.25 6.46
N ASP A 480 -33.45 -17.46 7.49
CA ASP A 480 -34.79 -16.88 7.52
C ASP A 480 -34.72 -15.34 7.43
N PRO A 481 -35.32 -14.70 6.40
CA PRO A 481 -35.33 -13.25 6.26
C PRO A 481 -35.92 -12.51 7.47
N ALA A 482 -36.86 -13.13 8.20
CA ALA A 482 -37.42 -12.54 9.41
C ALA A 482 -36.38 -12.47 10.54
N TRP A 483 -35.53 -13.48 10.67
CA TRP A 483 -34.42 -13.48 11.62
C TRP A 483 -33.36 -12.45 11.22
N LEU A 484 -33.00 -12.40 9.93
CA LEU A 484 -32.06 -11.42 9.39
C LEU A 484 -32.55 -9.97 9.56
N GLY A 485 -33.87 -9.74 9.57
CA GLY A 485 -34.47 -8.43 9.73
C GLY A 485 -34.52 -7.90 11.17
N ASP A 486 -34.11 -8.69 12.16
CA ASP A 486 -34.11 -8.28 13.56
C ASP A 486 -32.74 -7.71 13.96
N THR A 487 -32.72 -6.44 14.36
CA THR A 487 -31.51 -5.72 14.75
C THR A 487 -30.84 -6.30 16.00
N ALA A 488 -31.59 -7.02 16.85
CA ALA A 488 -31.04 -7.64 18.07
C ALA A 488 -30.10 -8.82 17.78
N ASN A 489 -30.06 -9.31 16.54
CA ASN A 489 -29.22 -10.44 16.13
C ASN A 489 -27.80 -10.03 15.71
N PHE A 490 -27.49 -8.73 15.74
CA PHE A 490 -26.21 -8.18 15.31
C PHE A 490 -25.60 -7.32 16.41
N GLU A 491 -24.33 -7.55 16.70
CA GLU A 491 -23.56 -6.71 17.63
C GLU A 491 -22.38 -6.09 16.87
N VAL A 492 -22.19 -4.78 17.03
CA VAL A 492 -21.13 -4.04 16.35
C VAL A 492 -20.32 -3.22 17.38
N ALA A 493 -19.01 -3.41 17.37
CA ALA A 493 -18.07 -2.60 18.14
C ALA A 493 -17.00 -2.04 17.21
N SER A 494 -16.34 -0.94 17.59
CA SER A 494 -15.20 -0.43 16.84
C SER A 494 -14.13 0.18 17.72
N TRP A 495 -12.94 0.32 17.17
CA TRP A 495 -11.80 0.98 17.81
C TRP A 495 -10.80 1.50 16.78
N THR A 496 -9.88 2.32 17.25
CA THR A 496 -8.65 2.65 16.54
C THR A 496 -7.45 2.14 17.35
N TYR A 497 -6.24 2.35 16.83
CA TYR A 497 -5.01 1.93 17.50
C TYR A 497 -4.05 3.10 17.67
N ALA A 498 -3.43 3.19 18.84
CA ALA A 498 -2.35 4.15 19.07
C ALA A 498 -0.99 3.51 18.76
N PRO A 499 -0.21 4.02 17.79
CA PRO A 499 1.16 3.59 17.58
C PRO A 499 2.07 4.09 18.72
N THR A 500 2.88 3.21 19.27
CA THR A 500 3.80 3.51 20.38
C THR A 500 5.16 2.88 20.15
N GLU A 501 6.21 3.40 20.76
CA GLU A 501 7.55 2.78 20.71
C GLU A 501 7.61 1.40 21.39
N GLU A 502 6.68 1.16 22.33
CA GLU A 502 6.47 -0.14 22.97
C GLU A 502 6.04 -1.23 22.00
N TYR A 503 6.18 -2.50 22.41
CA TYR A 503 5.78 -3.63 21.58
C TYR A 503 4.24 -3.72 21.47
N GLY A 504 3.73 -3.46 20.26
CA GLY A 504 2.30 -3.39 20.01
C GLY A 504 1.73 -2.05 20.47
N GLY A 505 0.42 -1.91 20.42
CA GLY A 505 -0.25 -0.67 20.81
C GLY A 505 -1.67 -0.93 21.30
N PRO A 506 -2.18 -0.11 22.21
CA PRO A 506 -3.51 -0.32 22.77
C PRO A 506 -4.59 -0.04 21.72
N LYS A 507 -5.70 -0.76 21.84
CA LYS A 507 -6.97 -0.28 21.30
C LYS A 507 -7.33 1.02 22.01
N VAL A 508 -7.71 2.03 21.26
CA VAL A 508 -8.14 3.33 21.79
C VAL A 508 -9.46 3.73 21.17
N ASP A 509 -10.21 4.56 21.89
CA ASP A 509 -11.54 5.00 21.47
C ASP A 509 -12.46 3.82 21.12
N GLU A 510 -12.53 2.83 22.01
CA GLU A 510 -13.42 1.69 21.84
C GLU A 510 -14.88 2.12 21.99
N ARG A 511 -15.74 1.74 21.04
CA ARG A 511 -17.15 2.10 20.97
C ARG A 511 -18.02 0.88 20.72
N THR A 512 -19.21 0.89 21.28
CA THR A 512 -20.30 -0.03 20.93
C THR A 512 -21.31 0.73 20.10
N HIS A 513 -21.81 0.12 19.03
CA HIS A 513 -22.71 0.75 18.07
C HIS A 513 -24.09 0.07 18.11
N GLY A 514 -25.13 0.89 18.08
CA GLY A 514 -26.49 0.41 17.82
C GLY A 514 -26.64 0.02 16.35
N VAL A 515 -27.39 -1.04 16.08
CA VAL A 515 -27.86 -1.39 14.73
C VAL A 515 -29.26 -0.82 14.57
N ALA A 516 -29.40 0.22 13.75
CA ALA A 516 -30.64 0.97 13.61
C ALA A 516 -31.67 0.27 12.71
N ASN A 517 -31.20 -0.51 11.75
CA ASN A 517 -32.04 -1.16 10.74
C ASN A 517 -31.32 -2.35 10.11
N CYS A 518 -32.08 -3.37 9.73
CA CYS A 518 -31.60 -4.57 9.03
C CYS A 518 -32.49 -4.84 7.81
N VAL A 519 -31.89 -4.89 6.62
CA VAL A 519 -32.58 -5.19 5.36
C VAL A 519 -32.10 -6.53 4.84
N ALA A 520 -32.89 -7.58 5.11
CA ALA A 520 -32.64 -8.92 4.61
C ALA A 520 -32.90 -9.01 3.10
N SER A 521 -32.04 -9.76 2.41
CA SER A 521 -32.29 -10.19 1.03
C SER A 521 -33.46 -11.18 0.96
N PRO A 522 -34.23 -11.20 -0.15
CA PRO A 522 -35.34 -12.14 -0.31
C PRO A 522 -34.93 -13.62 -0.29
N ASP A 523 -33.73 -13.95 -0.80
CA ASP A 523 -33.20 -15.31 -0.78
C ASP A 523 -32.66 -15.73 0.61
N GLY A 524 -32.34 -14.75 1.45
CA GLY A 524 -31.76 -14.94 2.78
C GLY A 524 -30.25 -15.14 2.75
N LEU A 525 -29.57 -14.81 1.65
CA LEU A 525 -28.11 -14.96 1.49
C LEU A 525 -27.34 -13.71 1.89
N SER A 526 -28.01 -12.59 2.17
CA SER A 526 -27.37 -11.40 2.70
C SER A 526 -28.30 -10.55 3.57
N VAL A 527 -27.71 -9.68 4.39
CA VAL A 527 -28.39 -8.63 5.15
C VAL A 527 -27.56 -7.34 5.10
N ALA A 528 -28.20 -6.20 4.86
CA ALA A 528 -27.58 -4.89 5.04
C ALA A 528 -27.98 -4.34 6.42
N ILE A 529 -27.00 -3.95 7.23
CA ILE A 529 -27.19 -3.38 8.56
C ILE A 529 -26.77 -1.91 8.56
N ASP A 530 -27.60 -1.05 9.15
CA ASP A 530 -27.29 0.36 9.37
C ASP A 530 -26.69 0.53 10.77
N VAL A 531 -25.48 1.04 10.85
CA VAL A 531 -24.68 1.15 12.09
C VAL A 531 -24.64 2.61 12.55
N GLU A 532 -25.11 2.86 13.76
CA GLU A 532 -25.09 4.20 14.34
C GLU A 532 -23.64 4.68 14.60
N GLY A 533 -23.31 5.89 14.16
CA GLY A 533 -21.96 6.45 14.35
C GLY A 533 -20.87 5.72 13.56
N LEU A 534 -21.19 5.28 12.34
CA LEU A 534 -20.20 4.81 11.36
C LEU A 534 -19.18 5.93 11.06
N GLU A 535 -17.89 5.59 11.06
CA GLU A 535 -16.78 6.54 10.93
C GLU A 535 -15.57 5.85 10.26
N GLU A 536 -14.95 6.55 9.32
CA GLU A 536 -13.74 6.11 8.62
C GLU A 536 -12.51 6.01 9.54
N GLY A 537 -11.50 5.25 9.13
CA GLY A 537 -10.25 5.05 9.88
C GLY A 537 -10.33 4.07 11.05
N ARG A 538 -11.39 3.25 11.12
CA ARG A 538 -11.67 2.37 12.27
C ARG A 538 -11.71 0.89 11.92
N CYS A 539 -11.37 0.05 12.89
CA CYS A 539 -11.64 -1.38 12.83
C CYS A 539 -12.99 -1.67 13.51
N TYR A 540 -13.89 -2.32 12.78
CA TYR A 540 -15.20 -2.76 13.22
C TYR A 540 -15.19 -4.26 13.47
N HIS A 541 -15.67 -4.67 14.64
CA HIS A 541 -15.98 -6.05 14.98
C HIS A 541 -17.47 -6.28 14.82
N ILE A 542 -17.84 -7.25 14.00
CA ILE A 542 -19.22 -7.59 13.68
C ILE A 542 -19.46 -9.02 14.15
N TYR A 543 -20.47 -9.19 15.00
CA TYR A 543 -20.89 -10.47 15.53
C TYR A 543 -22.32 -10.78 15.08
N THR A 544 -22.54 -12.03 14.65
CA THR A 544 -23.86 -12.58 14.33
C THR A 544 -23.85 -14.09 14.49
N ASP A 545 -24.95 -14.67 14.97
CA ASP A 545 -25.07 -16.11 15.24
C ASP A 545 -26.30 -16.75 14.59
N PRO A 546 -26.36 -16.77 13.24
CA PRO A 546 -27.49 -17.35 12.55
C PRO A 546 -27.45 -18.89 12.55
N THR A 547 -28.63 -19.47 12.34
CA THR A 547 -28.78 -20.85 11.86
C THR A 547 -29.34 -20.80 10.44
N SER A 548 -28.82 -21.62 9.53
CA SER A 548 -29.32 -21.65 8.15
C SER A 548 -30.75 -22.23 8.10
N LYS A 549 -31.47 -22.00 6.99
CA LYS A 549 -32.78 -22.64 6.74
C LYS A 549 -32.72 -24.17 6.79
N ALA A 550 -31.55 -24.76 6.56
CA ALA A 550 -31.32 -26.20 6.62
C ALA A 550 -31.00 -26.72 8.04
N GLY A 551 -30.86 -25.83 9.03
CA GLY A 551 -30.50 -26.18 10.41
C GLY A 551 -28.99 -26.21 10.70
N GLU A 552 -28.16 -25.87 9.71
CA GLU A 552 -26.70 -25.80 9.88
C GLU A 552 -26.30 -24.61 10.75
N GLN A 553 -25.32 -24.84 11.63
CA GLN A 553 -24.72 -23.81 12.48
C GLN A 553 -23.60 -23.09 11.72
N ILE A 554 -23.47 -21.78 11.94
CA ILE A 554 -22.40 -21.02 11.29
C ILE A 554 -21.04 -21.45 11.84
N TRP A 555 -20.04 -21.54 10.95
CA TRP A 555 -18.69 -21.98 11.29
C TRP A 555 -17.94 -21.01 12.21
N SER A 556 -18.14 -19.70 11.99
CA SER A 556 -17.56 -18.63 12.79
C SER A 556 -18.53 -17.46 12.84
N THR A 557 -18.83 -16.98 14.05
CA THR A 557 -19.81 -15.90 14.32
C THR A 557 -19.25 -14.48 14.22
N GLU A 558 -17.94 -14.31 13.97
CA GLU A 558 -17.25 -13.02 13.95
C GLU A 558 -16.61 -12.65 12.61
N ALA A 559 -16.57 -11.34 12.35
CA ALA A 559 -15.76 -10.70 11.31
C ALA A 559 -15.12 -9.40 11.85
N TRP A 560 -13.90 -9.09 11.40
CA TRP A 560 -13.24 -7.81 11.63
C TRP A 560 -13.13 -7.05 10.32
N TYR A 561 -13.73 -5.87 10.23
CA TYR A 561 -13.72 -5.03 9.04
C TYR A 561 -12.90 -3.76 9.29
N THR A 562 -11.96 -3.43 8.41
CA THR A 562 -11.25 -2.15 8.46
C THR A 562 -11.91 -1.17 7.50
N LEU A 563 -12.47 -0.08 8.00
CA LEU A 563 -13.20 0.91 7.22
C LEU A 563 -12.32 2.13 6.98
N ASN A 564 -11.68 2.20 5.81
CA ASN A 564 -10.87 3.37 5.43
C ASN A 564 -11.70 4.44 4.73
N ARG A 565 -12.68 4.04 3.91
CA ARG A 565 -13.62 4.90 3.19
C ARG A 565 -15.04 4.37 3.28
N ILE A 566 -16.00 5.26 3.50
CA ILE A 566 -17.43 4.96 3.45
C ILE A 566 -17.88 5.12 1.99
N PRO A 567 -18.48 4.08 1.36
CA PRO A 567 -19.00 4.18 0.01
C PRO A 567 -20.06 5.26 -0.08
N ARG A 568 -19.96 6.14 -1.09
CA ARG A 568 -21.04 7.11 -1.35
C ARG A 568 -22.23 6.37 -1.94
N ALA A 569 -23.45 6.86 -1.73
CA ALA A 569 -24.73 6.18 -2.03
C ALA A 569 -24.94 5.64 -3.47
N ARG A 570 -23.98 5.81 -4.37
CA ARG A 570 -23.97 5.30 -5.75
C ARG A 570 -22.79 4.42 -6.13
N GLU A 571 -21.77 4.29 -5.29
CA GLU A 571 -20.69 3.31 -5.48
C GLU A 571 -21.13 1.87 -5.13
N VAL A 572 -22.31 1.73 -4.52
CA VAL A 572 -22.87 0.46 -4.01
C VAL A 572 -23.24 -0.53 -5.14
N ALA A 573 -23.18 -0.12 -6.40
CA ALA A 573 -23.40 -1.00 -7.54
C ALA A 573 -22.10 -1.17 -8.34
N THR A 574 -21.55 -2.39 -8.34
CA THR A 574 -20.53 -2.89 -9.27
C THR A 574 -19.09 -2.39 -9.10
N ALA A 575 -18.35 -2.97 -8.15
CA ALA A 575 -16.89 -3.05 -8.24
C ALA A 575 -16.38 -4.41 -7.73
N SER A 576 -16.92 -5.51 -8.26
CA SER A 576 -16.17 -6.76 -8.30
C SER A 576 -15.10 -6.62 -9.37
N ILE A 577 -13.82 -6.73 -8.99
CA ILE A 577 -12.70 -6.47 -9.88
C ILE A 577 -12.60 -7.60 -10.91
N GLY A 578 -13.01 -7.31 -12.15
CA GLY A 578 -12.83 -8.14 -13.33
C GLY A 578 -12.24 -7.29 -14.45
N GLY A 579 -11.05 -7.67 -14.93
CA GLY A 579 -10.22 -6.83 -15.79
C GLY A 579 -10.64 -6.68 -17.26
N LYS A 580 -10.09 -5.64 -17.90
CA LYS A 580 -9.26 -5.66 -19.13
C LYS A 580 -9.01 -4.22 -19.63
N SER A 581 -7.76 -3.94 -20.04
CA SER A 581 -7.28 -2.64 -20.52
C SER A 581 -7.75 -2.32 -21.96
N PHE A 582 -7.83 -1.03 -22.27
CA PHE A 582 -7.93 -0.47 -23.63
C PHE A 582 -7.29 0.95 -23.66
N THR A 583 -6.50 1.27 -24.70
CA THR A 583 -6.20 2.65 -25.17
C THR A 583 -6.72 2.84 -26.62
N PRO A 584 -6.91 4.08 -27.13
CA PRO A 584 -5.82 4.89 -27.72
C PRO A 584 -5.95 6.44 -27.56
N GLU A 585 -4.87 7.16 -27.93
CA GLU A 585 -4.73 8.63 -28.11
C GLU A 585 -4.92 9.51 -26.86
N ALA A 586 -3.80 10.01 -26.31
CA ALA A 586 -3.72 10.56 -24.95
C ALA A 586 -4.22 12.01 -24.78
N VAL A 587 -4.52 12.76 -25.83
CA VAL A 587 -5.00 14.14 -25.70
C VAL A 587 -5.87 14.51 -26.90
N GLY A 588 -6.75 15.49 -26.74
CA GLY A 588 -7.62 15.99 -27.79
C GLY A 588 -8.96 15.27 -27.90
N VAL A 589 -9.80 15.73 -28.84
CA VAL A 589 -11.17 15.25 -28.98
C VAL A 589 -11.18 13.76 -29.35
N GLY A 590 -11.91 12.95 -28.57
CA GLY A 590 -11.99 11.50 -28.73
C GLY A 590 -11.05 10.71 -27.83
N ALA A 591 -10.24 11.35 -26.97
CA ALA A 591 -9.32 10.67 -26.08
C ALA A 591 -10.07 9.71 -25.12
N LEU A 592 -9.65 8.45 -25.09
CA LEU A 592 -10.33 7.44 -24.29
C LEU A 592 -9.81 7.40 -22.85
N PRO A 593 -10.70 7.17 -21.85
CA PRO A 593 -10.28 6.96 -20.48
C PRO A 593 -9.43 5.69 -20.35
N ARG A 594 -8.40 5.75 -19.49
CA ARG A 594 -7.69 4.56 -19.00
C ARG A 594 -8.61 3.70 -18.13
N GLY A 595 -8.26 2.43 -17.93
CA GLY A 595 -9.07 1.47 -17.17
C GLY A 595 -9.29 1.84 -15.69
N ASP A 596 -8.43 2.69 -15.13
CA ASP A 596 -8.49 3.21 -13.76
C ASP A 596 -9.27 4.55 -13.65
N ALA A 597 -9.72 5.11 -14.77
CA ALA A 597 -10.39 6.40 -14.78
C ALA A 597 -11.86 6.28 -14.36
N VAL A 598 -12.30 7.18 -13.49
CA VAL A 598 -13.70 7.41 -13.19
C VAL A 598 -14.33 8.17 -14.37
N THR A 599 -15.11 7.45 -15.17
CA THR A 599 -15.85 8.04 -16.28
C THR A 599 -17.09 8.75 -15.77
N LEU A 600 -17.17 10.06 -15.98
CA LEU A 600 -18.27 10.90 -15.50
C LEU A 600 -19.37 11.08 -16.55
N VAL A 601 -19.00 11.22 -17.83
CA VAL A 601 -19.94 11.38 -18.95
C VAL A 601 -19.40 10.66 -20.19
N ARG A 602 -20.00 9.54 -20.62
CA ARG A 602 -19.61 8.86 -21.88
C ARG A 602 -20.74 7.98 -22.41
N LYS A 603 -20.79 7.80 -23.74
CA LYS A 603 -21.71 6.86 -24.40
C LYS A 603 -21.56 5.43 -23.84
N GLY A 604 -22.67 4.85 -23.40
CA GLY A 604 -22.71 3.48 -22.86
C GLY A 604 -22.34 3.35 -21.38
N VAL A 605 -22.02 4.45 -20.69
CA VAL A 605 -21.70 4.49 -19.25
C VAL A 605 -22.74 5.35 -18.54
N ALA A 606 -23.23 4.92 -17.37
CA ALA A 606 -24.14 5.73 -16.56
C ALA A 606 -23.39 6.97 -16.03
N PRO A 607 -23.95 8.18 -16.16
CA PRO A 607 -23.25 9.40 -15.77
C PRO A 607 -23.13 9.53 -14.25
N SER A 608 -22.01 10.08 -13.78
CA SER A 608 -21.72 10.30 -12.35
C SER A 608 -21.61 11.78 -12.00
N MET A 609 -22.51 12.58 -12.56
CA MET A 609 -22.65 14.02 -12.31
C MET A 609 -24.03 14.32 -11.70
N ARG A 610 -24.08 15.25 -10.74
CA ARG A 610 -25.30 15.81 -10.16
C ARG A 610 -25.54 17.23 -10.69
N TYR A 611 -26.80 17.64 -10.76
CA TYR A 611 -27.17 19.03 -11.06
C TYR A 611 -27.35 19.82 -9.77
N GLU A 612 -26.76 21.01 -9.69
CA GLU A 612 -26.91 21.94 -8.56
C GLU A 612 -27.52 23.27 -9.03
N GLY A 613 -28.84 23.44 -8.84
CA GLY A 613 -29.59 24.58 -9.38
C GLY A 613 -30.99 24.79 -8.82
N LYS A 614 -31.66 25.86 -9.27
CA LYS A 614 -32.97 26.31 -8.75
C LYS A 614 -34.15 25.46 -9.22
N ASP A 615 -34.04 24.85 -10.40
CA ASP A 615 -35.18 24.18 -11.05
C ASP A 615 -35.26 22.68 -10.74
N TYR A 616 -34.18 22.09 -10.21
CA TYR A 616 -34.08 20.66 -9.88
C TYR A 616 -33.04 20.39 -8.79
N PRO A 617 -33.34 20.56 -7.48
CA PRO A 617 -32.44 20.05 -6.45
C PRO A 617 -32.33 18.52 -6.62
N ASP A 618 -31.11 18.02 -6.83
CA ASP A 618 -30.76 16.60 -6.87
C ASP A 618 -31.21 15.78 -8.10
N HIS A 619 -31.57 16.40 -9.23
CA HIS A 619 -31.84 15.62 -10.45
C HIS A 619 -30.55 15.02 -11.00
N VAL A 620 -30.62 13.72 -11.26
CA VAL A 620 -29.51 12.94 -11.82
C VAL A 620 -30.00 12.33 -13.10
N TRP A 621 -29.30 12.71 -14.16
CA TRP A 621 -29.51 12.23 -15.50
C TRP A 621 -29.41 10.71 -15.55
N THR A 622 -30.46 10.06 -16.04
CA THR A 622 -30.48 8.63 -16.35
C THR A 622 -29.82 8.37 -17.71
N GLN A 623 -29.35 7.14 -17.94
CA GLN A 623 -28.80 6.73 -19.24
C GLN A 623 -29.82 6.95 -20.38
N ASP A 624 -31.12 6.78 -20.12
CA ASP A 624 -32.19 7.01 -21.09
C ASP A 624 -32.38 8.49 -21.48
N GLU A 625 -32.04 9.43 -20.58
CA GLU A 625 -32.06 10.87 -20.85
C GLU A 625 -30.85 11.31 -21.68
N LEU A 626 -29.70 10.65 -21.52
CA LEU A 626 -28.51 10.89 -22.33
C LEU A 626 -28.58 10.26 -23.72
N ILE A 627 -29.16 9.06 -23.84
CA ILE A 627 -29.36 8.38 -25.13
C ILE A 627 -30.29 9.20 -26.04
N LYS A 628 -31.28 9.89 -25.48
CA LYS A 628 -32.16 10.81 -26.22
C LYS A 628 -31.44 12.02 -26.81
N ASN A 629 -30.30 12.42 -26.23
CA ASN A 629 -29.51 13.60 -26.61
C ASN A 629 -28.17 13.22 -27.26
N ASP A 630 -28.05 12.05 -27.89
CA ASP A 630 -26.81 11.61 -28.56
C ASP A 630 -25.56 11.58 -27.65
N ASN A 631 -25.74 11.33 -26.34
CA ASN A 631 -24.72 11.10 -25.32
C ASN A 631 -23.85 12.31 -24.89
N TRP A 632 -24.42 13.52 -24.89
CA TRP A 632 -23.85 14.68 -24.21
C TRP A 632 -24.78 15.23 -23.12
N MET A 633 -24.20 15.98 -22.18
CA MET A 633 -24.90 16.71 -21.11
C MET A 633 -24.86 18.21 -21.38
N THR A 634 -25.82 18.94 -20.84
CA THR A 634 -25.80 20.41 -20.85
C THR A 634 -25.81 20.97 -19.46
N VAL A 635 -25.04 22.04 -19.28
CA VAL A 635 -25.25 22.96 -18.15
C VAL A 635 -26.55 23.74 -18.40
N GLY A 636 -27.13 24.34 -17.35
CA GLY A 636 -28.34 25.14 -17.48
C GLY A 636 -28.17 26.37 -18.38
N ASN A 637 -29.15 27.28 -18.37
CA ASN A 637 -28.98 28.63 -18.91
C ASN A 637 -29.17 29.64 -17.77
N GLY A 638 -28.22 29.65 -16.84
CA GLY A 638 -28.30 30.36 -15.56
C GLY A 638 -29.22 29.70 -14.51
N SER A 639 -29.56 28.43 -14.68
CA SER A 639 -30.43 27.67 -13.79
C SER A 639 -29.68 26.76 -12.82
N GLY A 640 -28.44 26.34 -13.11
CA GLY A 640 -27.63 25.47 -12.24
C GLY A 640 -26.46 24.74 -12.92
N ASP A 641 -25.44 24.44 -12.13
CA ASP A 641 -24.18 23.80 -12.54
C ASP A 641 -24.29 22.27 -12.62
N LEU A 642 -23.31 21.62 -13.28
CA LEU A 642 -23.08 20.17 -13.15
C LEU A 642 -21.86 19.91 -12.25
N VAL A 643 -22.00 19.01 -11.28
CA VAL A 643 -20.96 18.73 -10.28
C VAL A 643 -20.71 17.22 -10.19
N SER A 644 -19.45 16.77 -10.14
CA SER A 644 -19.14 15.36 -9.98
C SER A 644 -19.56 14.83 -8.61
N ALA A 645 -19.97 13.56 -8.56
CA ALA A 645 -20.13 12.84 -7.29
C ALA A 645 -18.77 12.44 -6.69
N THR A 646 -17.77 12.26 -7.55
CA THR A 646 -16.40 11.91 -7.21
C THR A 646 -15.61 13.16 -6.81
N GLU A 647 -14.92 13.08 -5.68
CA GLU A 647 -13.87 14.03 -5.32
C GLU A 647 -12.51 13.52 -5.77
N PHE A 648 -11.59 14.43 -6.06
CA PHE A 648 -10.25 14.10 -6.50
C PHE A 648 -9.23 15.04 -5.85
N GLY A 649 -8.03 14.51 -5.60
CA GLY A 649 -6.84 15.27 -5.21
C GLY A 649 -6.02 15.61 -6.45
N ASP A 650 -4.82 15.04 -6.56
CA ASP A 650 -4.07 15.05 -7.81
C ASP A 650 -4.77 14.20 -8.86
N ALA A 651 -4.96 14.73 -10.06
CA ALA A 651 -5.67 14.03 -11.10
C ALA A 651 -5.24 14.45 -12.50
N ARG A 652 -5.43 13.52 -13.43
CA ARG A 652 -5.56 13.83 -14.85
C ARG A 652 -7.04 13.86 -15.20
N LEU A 653 -7.47 14.93 -15.85
CA LEU A 653 -8.85 15.09 -16.29
C LEU A 653 -8.89 15.26 -17.80
N HIS A 654 -9.96 14.76 -18.40
CA HIS A 654 -10.32 15.05 -19.78
C HIS A 654 -11.76 15.55 -19.82
N VAL A 655 -11.96 16.62 -20.57
CA VAL A 655 -13.27 17.26 -20.73
C VAL A 655 -13.46 17.64 -22.19
N GLU A 656 -14.38 16.97 -22.90
CA GLU A 656 -14.86 17.48 -24.17
C GLU A 656 -16.04 18.43 -23.96
N TRP A 657 -15.97 19.57 -24.61
CA TRP A 657 -16.97 20.62 -24.52
C TRP A 657 -17.32 21.17 -25.90
N LEU A 658 -18.54 21.69 -26.04
CA LEU A 658 -19.02 22.34 -27.25
C LEU A 658 -19.74 23.63 -26.85
N SER A 659 -19.26 24.74 -27.41
CA SER A 659 -19.98 26.02 -27.35
C SER A 659 -21.03 26.10 -28.48
N PRO A 660 -22.20 26.74 -28.26
CA PRO A 660 -23.28 26.80 -29.24
C PRO A 660 -22.82 27.40 -30.59
N PRO A 661 -23.33 26.90 -31.74
CA PRO A 661 -23.02 27.48 -33.04
C PRO A 661 -23.36 28.98 -33.12
N GLY A 662 -22.47 29.77 -33.74
CA GLY A 662 -22.71 31.20 -34.02
C GLY A 662 -22.55 32.16 -32.84
N GLY A 663 -22.20 31.67 -31.64
CA GLY A 663 -21.95 32.48 -30.46
C GLY A 663 -20.48 32.85 -30.26
N LEU A 664 -20.17 34.12 -29.98
CA LEU A 664 -18.83 34.57 -29.56
C LEU A 664 -18.87 35.40 -28.26
N GLY A 665 -17.86 35.19 -27.41
CA GLY A 665 -17.63 36.01 -26.22
C GLY A 665 -18.55 35.71 -25.02
N GLN A 666 -18.45 36.54 -23.99
CA GLN A 666 -19.00 36.33 -22.63
C GLN A 666 -20.52 36.08 -22.54
N MET A 667 -21.29 36.44 -23.56
CA MET A 667 -22.75 36.24 -23.60
C MET A 667 -23.17 35.06 -24.48
N ALA A 668 -22.23 34.33 -25.06
CA ALA A 668 -22.52 33.31 -26.06
C ALA A 668 -21.65 32.07 -25.84
N GLY A 669 -22.17 31.17 -24.99
CA GLY A 669 -21.47 29.93 -24.62
C GLY A 669 -20.40 30.08 -23.54
N ASN A 670 -20.55 31.06 -22.63
CA ASN A 670 -19.69 31.20 -21.45
C ASN A 670 -19.96 30.06 -20.46
N SER A 671 -18.89 29.48 -19.95
CA SER A 671 -18.89 28.42 -18.96
C SER A 671 -17.46 28.27 -18.39
N GLY A 672 -17.22 27.25 -17.57
CA GLY A 672 -15.93 26.94 -16.99
C GLY A 672 -15.82 25.51 -16.49
N VAL A 673 -14.60 24.98 -16.52
CA VAL A 673 -14.22 23.72 -15.88
C VAL A 673 -13.52 24.06 -14.57
N TYR A 674 -14.22 23.90 -13.44
CA TYR A 674 -13.70 24.16 -12.10
C TYR A 674 -13.09 22.90 -11.49
N LEU A 675 -11.79 22.97 -11.20
CA LEU A 675 -11.05 21.95 -10.48
C LEU A 675 -11.22 22.15 -8.98
N GLN A 676 -11.63 21.11 -8.26
CA GLN A 676 -11.95 21.14 -6.82
C GLN A 676 -12.93 22.27 -6.42
N ASP A 677 -13.87 22.57 -7.33
CA ASP A 677 -14.83 23.68 -7.23
C ASP A 677 -14.20 25.08 -7.06
N ARG A 678 -12.93 25.23 -7.46
CA ARG A 678 -12.10 26.42 -7.17
C ARG A 678 -11.46 27.04 -8.40
N TYR A 679 -10.75 26.23 -9.17
CA TYR A 679 -9.84 26.71 -10.20
C TYR A 679 -10.46 26.53 -11.57
N GLU A 680 -10.84 27.62 -12.21
CA GLU A 680 -11.59 27.64 -13.47
C GLU A 680 -10.64 27.69 -14.66
N ILE A 681 -10.73 26.65 -15.50
CA ILE A 681 -10.31 26.71 -16.89
C ILE A 681 -11.51 27.15 -17.72
N GLN A 682 -11.42 28.34 -18.32
CA GLN A 682 -12.55 28.99 -18.96
C GLN A 682 -13.03 28.21 -20.20
N VAL A 683 -14.35 28.10 -20.36
CA VAL A 683 -15.00 27.63 -21.58
C VAL A 683 -15.73 28.82 -22.22
N LEU A 684 -15.46 29.08 -23.49
CA LEU A 684 -16.08 30.21 -24.19
C LEU A 684 -16.23 29.93 -25.69
N GLY A 685 -17.24 30.53 -26.31
CA GLY A 685 -17.34 30.64 -27.76
C GLY A 685 -16.20 31.51 -28.32
N THR A 686 -15.14 30.86 -28.79
CA THR A 686 -13.94 31.51 -29.33
C THR A 686 -13.75 31.12 -30.80
N LYS A 687 -13.47 32.09 -31.67
CA LYS A 687 -13.20 31.84 -33.09
C LYS A 687 -11.92 31.01 -33.29
N ALA A 688 -11.82 30.29 -34.40
CA ALA A 688 -10.58 29.64 -34.81
C ALA A 688 -9.53 30.67 -35.27
N GLY A 689 -8.26 30.44 -34.94
CA GLY A 689 -7.10 31.22 -35.41
C GLY A 689 -6.62 32.35 -34.49
N ASP A 690 -5.60 33.09 -34.97
CA ASP A 690 -4.73 33.96 -34.15
C ASP A 690 -5.36 35.28 -33.66
N GLU A 691 -6.13 35.23 -32.58
CA GLU A 691 -6.20 36.31 -31.59
C GLU A 691 -5.55 35.83 -30.29
N ALA A 692 -4.72 36.68 -29.66
CA ALA A 692 -4.09 36.35 -28.39
C ALA A 692 -5.18 36.24 -27.30
N PRO A 693 -5.30 35.10 -26.61
CA PRO A 693 -6.33 34.92 -25.59
C PRO A 693 -6.20 35.95 -24.46
N ALA A 694 -7.32 36.48 -23.98
CA ALA A 694 -7.35 37.31 -22.78
C ALA A 694 -7.46 36.45 -21.49
N LEU A 695 -7.30 37.09 -20.33
CA LEU A 695 -7.38 36.46 -19.00
C LEU A 695 -8.75 35.84 -18.66
N ASN A 696 -9.76 36.07 -19.48
CA ASN A 696 -11.13 35.63 -19.29
C ASN A 696 -11.71 34.97 -20.56
N GLU A 697 -10.87 34.53 -21.49
CA GLU A 697 -11.29 33.84 -22.72
C GLU A 697 -11.05 32.33 -22.63
N ALA A 698 -11.57 31.56 -23.58
CA ALA A 698 -11.42 30.10 -23.60
C ALA A 698 -9.95 29.67 -23.43
N GLY A 699 -9.75 28.65 -22.61
CA GLY A 699 -8.44 28.11 -22.28
C GLY A 699 -7.78 28.81 -21.10
N ALA A 700 -8.12 30.08 -20.80
CA ALA A 700 -7.51 30.82 -19.71
C ALA A 700 -7.81 30.20 -18.34
N ILE A 701 -6.83 30.29 -17.44
CA ILE A 701 -7.07 30.15 -16.00
C ILE A 701 -7.66 31.47 -15.54
N TYR A 702 -8.95 31.48 -15.24
CA TYR A 702 -9.74 32.72 -15.16
C TYR A 702 -9.12 33.78 -14.23
N ASN A 703 -8.78 34.94 -14.80
CA ASN A 703 -8.12 36.08 -14.17
C ASN A 703 -6.75 35.81 -13.51
N ILE A 704 -6.17 34.62 -13.70
CA ILE A 704 -4.81 34.28 -13.25
C ILE A 704 -3.84 34.33 -14.43
N LYS A 705 -4.14 33.60 -15.52
CA LYS A 705 -3.25 33.51 -16.69
C LYS A 705 -4.04 33.24 -17.96
N ALA A 706 -3.74 34.00 -19.01
CA ALA A 706 -4.28 33.74 -20.35
C ALA A 706 -3.61 32.49 -20.96
N ALA A 707 -4.34 31.79 -21.83
CA ALA A 707 -3.78 30.69 -22.60
C ALA A 707 -2.61 31.18 -23.46
N ASP A 708 -1.53 30.40 -23.53
CA ASP A 708 -0.31 30.77 -24.28
C ASP A 708 -0.56 30.84 -25.80
N SER A 709 -1.56 30.11 -26.29
CA SER A 709 -2.03 30.11 -27.67
C SER A 709 -3.53 29.83 -27.77
N ASN A 710 -4.15 30.23 -28.89
CA ASN A 710 -5.55 29.93 -29.19
C ASN A 710 -5.67 28.65 -30.02
N ALA A 711 -6.02 27.53 -29.38
CA ALA A 711 -6.20 26.25 -30.05
C ALA A 711 -7.65 25.97 -30.48
N SER A 712 -8.52 27.00 -30.51
CA SER A 712 -9.93 26.84 -30.87
C SER A 712 -10.15 26.37 -32.31
N THR A 713 -11.07 25.42 -32.50
CA THR A 713 -11.63 25.07 -33.83
C THR A 713 -12.92 25.83 -34.18
N GLY A 714 -13.35 26.77 -33.34
CA GLY A 714 -14.53 27.61 -33.52
C GLY A 714 -15.76 27.19 -32.70
N PRO A 715 -16.82 28.01 -32.63
CA PRO A 715 -18.09 27.61 -32.02
C PRO A 715 -18.84 26.57 -32.86
N GLY A 716 -19.59 25.69 -32.20
CA GLY A 716 -20.33 24.60 -32.85
C GLY A 716 -19.49 23.36 -33.20
N THR A 717 -18.22 23.34 -32.82
CA THR A 717 -17.35 22.15 -32.89
C THR A 717 -17.05 21.64 -31.48
N TRP A 718 -16.80 20.33 -31.37
CA TRP A 718 -16.31 19.74 -30.13
C TRP A 718 -14.84 20.12 -29.95
N GLN A 719 -14.49 20.46 -28.72
CA GLN A 719 -13.18 20.88 -28.27
C GLN A 719 -12.82 20.05 -27.03
N ALA A 720 -11.53 19.90 -26.73
CA ALA A 720 -11.08 19.11 -25.58
C ALA A 720 -10.10 19.89 -24.71
N TYR A 721 -10.25 19.76 -23.39
CA TYR A 721 -9.21 20.07 -22.43
C TYR A 721 -8.67 18.79 -21.80
N ASP A 722 -7.36 18.62 -21.84
CA ASP A 722 -6.63 17.62 -21.08
C ASP A 722 -5.83 18.32 -19.98
N ILE A 723 -6.13 17.98 -18.73
CA ILE A 723 -5.72 18.74 -17.56
C ILE A 723 -4.94 17.83 -16.63
N TRP A 724 -3.71 18.21 -16.31
CA TRP A 724 -2.96 17.64 -15.20
C TRP A 724 -3.03 18.63 -14.04
N PHE A 725 -3.70 18.20 -12.98
CA PHE A 725 -3.94 19.01 -11.81
C PHE A 725 -3.24 18.39 -10.60
N ARG A 726 -2.40 19.20 -9.93
CA ARG A 726 -1.83 18.90 -8.63
C ARG A 726 -2.57 19.74 -7.59
N ALA A 727 -3.16 19.08 -6.61
CA ALA A 727 -3.87 19.73 -5.51
C ALA A 727 -2.89 20.47 -4.58
N PRO A 728 -3.35 21.54 -3.89
CA PRO A 728 -2.52 22.25 -2.92
C PRO A 728 -2.07 21.32 -1.78
N ARG A 729 -0.86 21.56 -1.26
CA ARG A 729 -0.23 20.76 -0.19
C ARG A 729 -0.31 21.45 1.15
N PHE A 730 -0.35 20.64 2.21
CA PHE A 730 -0.49 21.06 3.59
C PHE A 730 0.47 20.29 4.51
N ALA A 731 0.97 20.97 5.53
CA ALA A 731 1.66 20.36 6.67
C ALA A 731 1.09 20.96 7.96
N ASP A 732 0.74 20.11 8.92
CA ASP A 732 0.16 20.52 10.21
C ASP A 732 -1.05 21.46 10.07
N GLY A 733 -1.87 21.21 9.05
CA GLY A 733 -3.06 22.01 8.73
C GLY A 733 -2.79 23.34 8.02
N ASN A 734 -1.53 23.69 7.74
CA ASN A 734 -1.15 24.92 7.03
C ASN A 734 -0.77 24.63 5.58
N LYS A 735 -1.19 25.49 4.64
CA LYS A 735 -0.81 25.36 3.22
C LYS A 735 0.69 25.59 3.05
N THR A 736 1.37 24.63 2.43
CA THR A 736 2.81 24.68 2.13
C THR A 736 3.09 24.91 0.66
N GLU A 737 2.20 24.49 -0.24
CA GLU A 737 2.32 24.70 -1.68
C GLU A 737 0.95 24.96 -2.32
N ASP A 738 0.91 25.88 -3.29
CA ASP A 738 -0.27 26.19 -4.09
C ASP A 738 -0.61 25.06 -5.06
N ALA A 739 -1.87 24.99 -5.50
CA ALA A 739 -2.28 24.06 -6.55
C ALA A 739 -1.56 24.39 -7.87
N ARG A 740 -1.35 23.39 -8.72
CA ARG A 740 -0.67 23.58 -10.02
C ARG A 740 -1.42 22.90 -11.15
N VAL A 741 -1.39 23.49 -12.34
CA VAL A 741 -2.10 22.97 -13.51
C VAL A 741 -1.31 23.06 -14.82
N THR A 742 -1.33 21.97 -15.57
CA THR A 742 -0.94 21.90 -16.98
C THR A 742 -2.17 21.60 -17.82
N VAL A 743 -2.40 22.36 -18.89
CA VAL A 743 -3.59 22.24 -19.75
C VAL A 743 -3.18 22.15 -21.21
N TYR A 744 -3.67 21.12 -21.89
CA TYR A 744 -3.70 21.05 -23.34
C TYR A 744 -5.10 21.38 -23.84
N TRP A 745 -5.19 22.17 -24.91
CA TRP A 745 -6.43 22.46 -25.62
C TRP A 745 -6.32 21.88 -27.03
N ASN A 746 -7.18 20.91 -27.35
CA ASN A 746 -7.15 20.19 -28.63
C ASN A 746 -5.77 19.59 -28.98
N GLY A 747 -5.05 19.12 -27.97
CA GLY A 747 -3.71 18.55 -28.12
C GLY A 747 -2.57 19.58 -28.15
N GLU A 748 -2.85 20.87 -28.08
CA GLU A 748 -1.83 21.93 -27.98
C GLU A 748 -1.64 22.39 -26.53
N LEU A 749 -0.39 22.48 -26.05
CA LEU A 749 -0.08 22.91 -24.69
C LEU A 749 -0.32 24.42 -24.53
N ILE A 750 -1.29 24.81 -23.69
CA ILE A 750 -1.67 26.23 -23.48
C ILE A 750 -1.37 26.75 -22.07
N HIS A 751 -1.13 25.86 -21.12
CA HIS A 751 -0.67 26.16 -19.76
C HIS A 751 0.29 25.06 -19.32
N ASN A 752 1.48 25.44 -18.84
CA ASN A 752 2.48 24.49 -18.37
C ASN A 752 2.84 24.78 -16.90
N ASP A 753 2.45 23.87 -16.01
CA ASP A 753 2.67 23.88 -14.55
C ASP A 753 2.40 25.24 -13.89
N VAL A 754 1.24 25.83 -14.19
CA VAL A 754 0.86 27.15 -13.72
C VAL A 754 0.37 27.04 -12.28
N GLU A 755 0.97 27.85 -11.40
CA GLU A 755 0.57 27.98 -10.00
C GLU A 755 -0.79 28.69 -9.86
N LEU A 756 -1.61 28.19 -8.94
CA LEU A 756 -2.98 28.63 -8.69
C LEU A 756 -3.07 29.15 -7.24
N PRO A 757 -2.72 30.41 -6.98
CA PRO A 757 -2.53 30.93 -5.62
C PRO A 757 -3.83 31.08 -4.82
N HIS A 758 -4.97 31.11 -5.50
CA HIS A 758 -6.28 31.23 -4.89
C HIS A 758 -7.37 30.73 -5.85
N GLY A 759 -8.56 30.45 -5.31
CA GLY A 759 -9.75 30.17 -6.10
C GLY A 759 -10.06 31.30 -7.09
N THR A 760 -10.75 30.93 -8.18
CA THR A 760 -11.07 31.82 -9.30
C THR A 760 -12.58 32.07 -9.38
N GLY A 761 -12.97 33.14 -10.09
CA GLY A 761 -14.35 33.34 -10.53
C GLY A 761 -15.39 33.16 -9.42
N SER A 762 -16.32 32.22 -9.65
CA SER A 762 -17.40 31.88 -8.73
C SER A 762 -17.08 30.65 -7.87
N SER A 763 -15.83 30.50 -7.42
CA SER A 763 -15.43 29.47 -6.45
C SER A 763 -16.43 29.39 -5.30
N LYS A 764 -17.11 28.24 -5.15
CA LYS A 764 -18.15 28.07 -4.11
C LYS A 764 -17.54 27.91 -2.72
N ASP A 765 -16.28 27.49 -2.69
CA ASP A 765 -15.51 27.35 -1.48
C ASP A 765 -14.48 28.49 -1.39
N LYS A 766 -14.42 29.16 -0.25
CA LYS A 766 -13.73 30.46 -0.10
C LYS A 766 -12.32 30.34 0.46
N GLY A 767 -11.76 29.14 0.59
CA GLY A 767 -10.38 28.93 1.01
C GLY A 767 -9.93 27.50 0.78
N GLU A 768 -8.63 27.24 0.76
CA GLU A 768 -8.10 25.87 0.67
C GLU A 768 -7.96 25.27 2.07
N SER A 769 -8.20 23.97 2.18
CA SER A 769 -8.02 23.20 3.40
C SER A 769 -7.57 21.78 3.07
N PRO A 770 -6.77 21.13 3.94
CA PRO A 770 -6.46 19.73 3.74
C PRO A 770 -7.75 18.90 3.73
N GLY A 771 -7.77 17.84 2.93
CA GLY A 771 -8.80 16.81 3.10
C GLY A 771 -8.68 16.18 4.50
N GLU A 772 -9.78 15.65 5.03
CA GLU A 772 -9.75 15.04 6.37
C GLU A 772 -8.74 13.88 6.41
N GLY A 773 -7.73 14.00 7.27
CA GLY A 773 -6.64 13.04 7.38
C GLY A 773 -5.63 13.04 6.22
N LEU A 774 -5.65 14.05 5.35
CA LEU A 774 -4.76 14.19 4.19
C LEU A 774 -3.84 15.41 4.33
N ASP A 775 -2.66 15.34 3.72
CA ASP A 775 -1.70 16.43 3.55
C ASP A 775 -1.88 17.18 2.22
N TYR A 776 -2.98 16.91 1.51
CA TYR A 776 -3.40 17.62 0.31
C TYR A 776 -4.91 17.80 0.29
N GLN A 777 -5.37 18.73 -0.53
CA GLN A 777 -6.80 18.98 -0.69
C GLN A 777 -7.45 17.99 -1.66
N ILE A 778 -8.70 17.61 -1.37
CA ILE A 778 -9.61 16.95 -2.32
C ILE A 778 -10.82 17.84 -2.61
N GLY A 779 -11.46 17.66 -3.77
CA GLY A 779 -12.69 18.38 -4.13
C GLY A 779 -13.33 17.87 -5.41
N VAL A 780 -14.49 18.41 -5.77
CA VAL A 780 -15.31 17.98 -6.91
C VAL A 780 -14.94 18.70 -8.21
N LEU A 781 -15.25 18.07 -9.36
CA LEU A 781 -15.22 18.71 -10.67
C LEU A 781 -16.55 19.42 -10.87
N ARG A 782 -16.52 20.73 -11.18
CA ARG A 782 -17.72 21.46 -11.54
C ARG A 782 -17.64 21.99 -12.97
N LEU A 783 -18.68 21.75 -13.75
CA LEU A 783 -18.91 22.35 -15.05
C LEU A 783 -19.94 23.47 -14.84
N GLN A 784 -19.48 24.71 -14.97
CA GLN A 784 -20.24 25.89 -14.62
C GLN A 784 -21.44 26.08 -15.56
N ASP A 785 -22.55 26.54 -15.02
CA ASP A 785 -23.61 27.16 -15.82
C ASP A 785 -23.48 28.68 -15.79
N HIS A 786 -23.65 29.30 -16.96
CA HIS A 786 -23.76 30.74 -17.09
C HIS A 786 -24.91 31.13 -18.03
N VAL A 787 -25.51 32.30 -17.78
CA VAL A 787 -26.51 32.87 -18.67
C VAL A 787 -25.92 33.10 -20.05
N SER A 788 -26.57 32.57 -21.08
CA SER A 788 -26.22 32.62 -22.49
C SER A 788 -27.37 33.20 -23.32
N ALA A 789 -27.03 34.08 -24.26
CA ALA A 789 -27.92 34.63 -25.27
C ALA A 789 -27.82 33.88 -26.62
N ALA A 790 -26.97 32.85 -26.71
CA ALA A 790 -26.83 32.02 -27.92
C ALA A 790 -28.00 31.04 -28.10
N GLU A 791 -28.20 30.58 -29.34
CA GLU A 791 -29.17 29.52 -29.67
C GLU A 791 -28.67 28.15 -29.20
N GLY A 792 -28.75 27.92 -27.89
CA GLY A 792 -28.44 26.63 -27.26
C GLY A 792 -27.52 26.73 -26.04
N PRO A 793 -27.49 25.67 -25.21
CA PRO A 793 -26.60 25.57 -24.05
C PRO A 793 -25.19 25.08 -24.42
N VAL A 794 -24.21 25.30 -23.53
CA VAL A 794 -22.90 24.63 -23.60
C VAL A 794 -23.09 23.14 -23.32
N GLN A 795 -22.43 22.31 -24.11
CA GLN A 795 -22.54 20.85 -24.03
C GLN A 795 -21.22 20.24 -23.58
N TYR A 796 -21.31 19.13 -22.85
CA TYR A 796 -20.17 18.36 -22.35
C TYR A 796 -20.34 16.88 -22.65
N ARG A 797 -19.25 16.20 -23.03
CA ARG A 797 -19.21 14.74 -23.18
C ARG A 797 -17.82 14.23 -22.90
N ASN A 798 -17.67 12.91 -22.92
CA ASN A 798 -16.40 12.21 -22.72
C ASN A 798 -15.61 12.82 -21.54
N VAL A 799 -16.28 13.00 -20.41
CA VAL A 799 -15.67 13.61 -19.21
C VAL A 799 -15.20 12.48 -18.32
N TRP A 800 -13.93 12.48 -17.95
CA TRP A 800 -13.37 11.48 -17.05
C TRP A 800 -12.24 12.05 -16.18
N ILE A 801 -12.06 11.45 -15.01
CA ILE A 801 -11.03 11.78 -14.03
C ILE A 801 -10.23 10.50 -13.78
N ALA A 802 -8.94 10.53 -14.02
CA ALA A 802 -8.03 9.45 -13.68
C ALA A 802 -7.10 9.88 -12.54
N PRO A 803 -6.79 9.00 -11.59
CA PRO A 803 -5.66 9.25 -10.72
C PRO A 803 -4.41 9.40 -11.59
N ILE A 804 -3.45 10.20 -11.13
CA ILE A 804 -2.14 10.28 -11.78
C ILE A 804 -1.37 9.01 -11.43
N VAL A 805 -1.75 7.88 -12.04
CA VAL A 805 -0.89 6.70 -12.07
C VAL A 805 0.07 6.83 -13.24
N GLU A 806 1.32 6.43 -13.02
CA GLU A 806 2.26 6.20 -14.12
C GLU A 806 1.59 5.27 -15.13
N ALA A 807 1.61 5.64 -16.41
CA ALA A 807 1.27 4.66 -17.44
C ALA A 807 2.21 3.45 -17.29
N GLU A 808 1.75 2.25 -17.62
CA GLU A 808 2.69 1.16 -17.83
C GLU A 808 3.60 1.55 -18.99
N HIS A 809 4.89 1.30 -18.85
CA HIS A 809 5.87 1.52 -19.91
C HIS A 809 6.59 0.23 -20.22
N GLU A 810 6.64 -0.11 -21.50
CA GLU A 810 7.59 -1.07 -22.02
C GLU A 810 8.99 -0.42 -22.02
N ALA A 811 9.94 -1.11 -21.39
CA ALA A 811 11.31 -0.65 -21.33
C ALA A 811 12.03 -1.04 -22.64
N GLY A 812 12.62 -0.05 -23.32
CA GLY A 812 13.53 -0.30 -24.42
C GLY A 812 14.86 -0.90 -23.95
N PRO A 813 15.75 -1.27 -24.89
CA PRO A 813 17.08 -1.78 -24.56
C PRO A 813 17.94 -0.71 -23.88
N TRP A 814 18.85 -1.14 -23.01
CA TRP A 814 19.86 -0.28 -22.41
C TRP A 814 20.92 0.14 -23.44
N ALA A 815 21.27 1.43 -23.45
CA ALA A 815 22.41 2.00 -24.17
C ALA A 815 23.46 2.50 -23.17
N LYS A 816 24.75 2.16 -23.37
CA LYS A 816 25.85 2.58 -22.49
C LYS A 816 26.43 3.91 -22.96
N LEU A 817 26.21 4.97 -22.19
CA LEU A 817 26.50 6.34 -22.58
C LEU A 817 27.99 6.66 -22.82
N PHE A 818 28.91 5.89 -22.21
CA PHE A 818 30.36 6.11 -22.31
C PHE A 818 31.14 4.99 -23.01
N GLU A 819 30.52 3.83 -23.26
CA GLU A 819 31.18 2.70 -23.92
C GLU A 819 30.73 2.58 -25.38
N ASP A 820 29.45 2.82 -25.62
CA ASP A 820 28.91 2.92 -26.97
C ASP A 820 29.13 4.37 -27.42
N GLU A 821 29.82 4.60 -28.55
CA GLU A 821 29.81 5.95 -29.13
C GLU A 821 28.36 6.31 -29.43
N PRO A 822 27.79 7.39 -28.84
CA PRO A 822 26.43 7.78 -29.18
C PRO A 822 26.42 8.10 -30.68
N GLU A 823 25.44 7.59 -31.42
CA GLU A 823 25.35 7.82 -32.88
C GLU A 823 25.43 9.32 -33.24
N ASP A 824 24.98 10.19 -32.33
CA ASP A 824 24.95 11.65 -32.47
C ASP A 824 26.10 12.39 -31.72
N GLY A 825 26.92 11.67 -30.96
CA GLY A 825 28.05 12.20 -30.19
C GLY A 825 27.69 13.03 -28.94
N TRP A 826 28.74 13.58 -28.31
CA TRP A 826 28.68 14.43 -27.12
C TRP A 826 29.12 15.86 -27.43
N ILE A 827 28.55 16.85 -26.74
CA ILE A 827 28.85 18.27 -26.92
C ILE A 827 29.21 18.88 -25.57
N VAL A 828 30.40 19.49 -25.46
CA VAL A 828 30.75 20.34 -24.31
C VAL A 828 30.04 21.69 -24.48
N ARG A 829 29.39 22.19 -23.43
CA ARG A 829 28.66 23.46 -23.40
C ARG A 829 29.00 24.27 -22.15
N GLY A 830 28.85 25.59 -22.23
CA GLY A 830 29.08 26.50 -21.11
C GLY A 830 30.55 26.89 -20.94
N GLY A 831 31.12 26.58 -19.77
CA GLY A 831 32.48 26.98 -19.38
C GLY A 831 33.63 26.26 -20.09
N ASN A 832 34.79 26.29 -19.43
CA ASN A 832 36.08 25.83 -19.92
C ASN A 832 36.59 24.57 -19.21
N ALA A 833 35.81 23.92 -18.34
CA ALA A 833 36.20 22.64 -17.74
C ALA A 833 36.51 21.61 -18.84
N THR A 834 37.40 20.67 -18.54
CA THR A 834 37.79 19.61 -19.47
C THR A 834 37.11 18.30 -19.10
N TYR A 835 36.87 17.46 -20.11
CA TYR A 835 36.35 16.11 -19.94
C TYR A 835 37.28 15.13 -20.63
N GLU A 836 37.63 14.06 -19.93
CA GLU A 836 38.47 12.97 -20.43
C GLU A 836 37.76 11.65 -20.16
N LEU A 837 37.65 10.80 -21.18
CA LEU A 837 37.06 9.47 -21.08
C LEU A 837 38.18 8.43 -21.19
N GLU A 838 38.46 7.73 -20.10
CA GLU A 838 39.49 6.68 -20.03
C GLU A 838 38.94 5.46 -19.30
N GLY A 839 39.02 4.28 -19.92
CA GLY A 839 38.61 3.01 -19.29
C GLY A 839 37.14 2.98 -18.83
N GLY A 840 36.23 3.64 -19.56
CA GLY A 840 34.81 3.72 -19.21
C GLY A 840 34.48 4.74 -18.11
N VAL A 841 35.47 5.52 -17.65
CA VAL A 841 35.29 6.58 -16.65
C VAL A 841 35.41 7.96 -17.33
N LEU A 842 34.33 8.73 -17.27
CA LEU A 842 34.32 10.14 -17.67
C LEU A 842 34.79 11.00 -16.51
N THR A 843 35.92 11.69 -16.66
CA THR A 843 36.47 12.60 -15.66
C THR A 843 36.28 14.05 -16.12
N GLY A 844 35.47 14.81 -15.39
CA GLY A 844 35.38 16.26 -15.53
C GLY A 844 36.38 16.96 -14.60
N THR A 845 37.16 17.92 -15.11
CA THR A 845 38.16 18.67 -14.33
C THR A 845 37.87 20.17 -14.36
N SER A 846 37.73 20.77 -13.18
CA SER A 846 37.42 22.20 -13.02
C SER A 846 38.54 23.10 -13.53
N VAL A 847 38.19 24.30 -14.00
CA VAL A 847 39.14 25.34 -14.42
C VAL A 847 38.88 26.63 -13.64
N PRO A 848 39.91 27.32 -13.10
CA PRO A 848 39.72 28.55 -12.34
C PRO A 848 39.01 29.65 -13.16
N ARG A 849 38.07 30.37 -12.53
CA ARG A 849 37.26 31.45 -13.11
C ARG A 849 36.48 31.02 -14.35
N SER A 850 36.05 29.76 -14.38
CA SER A 850 35.18 29.21 -15.41
C SER A 850 33.76 29.04 -14.85
N PRO A 851 32.71 29.46 -15.58
CA PRO A 851 31.34 29.10 -15.20
C PRO A 851 31.11 27.58 -15.34
N ASN A 852 29.92 27.14 -14.92
CA ASN A 852 29.47 25.75 -15.08
C ASN A 852 29.69 25.25 -16.51
N THR A 853 30.25 24.05 -16.61
CA THR A 853 30.50 23.38 -17.89
C THR A 853 29.71 22.07 -17.92
N PHE A 854 29.14 21.72 -19.07
CA PHE A 854 28.28 20.56 -19.22
C PHE A 854 28.75 19.70 -20.39
N TYR A 855 28.85 18.39 -20.17
CA TYR A 855 29.06 17.41 -21.23
C TYR A 855 27.72 16.75 -21.57
N THR A 856 27.11 17.17 -22.68
CA THR A 856 25.71 16.90 -22.99
C THR A 856 25.53 15.96 -24.17
N THR A 857 24.47 15.15 -24.14
CA THR A 857 24.02 14.38 -25.31
C THR A 857 23.64 15.32 -26.45
N ALA A 858 23.93 14.93 -27.70
CA ALA A 858 23.48 15.70 -28.86
C ALA A 858 21.97 15.61 -29.09
N ARG A 859 21.35 14.45 -28.80
CA ARG A 859 19.89 14.23 -28.84
C ARG A 859 19.22 14.48 -27.49
N THR A 860 17.90 14.59 -27.54
CA THR A 860 16.99 14.73 -26.39
C THR A 860 16.33 13.41 -26.02
N PHE A 861 15.81 13.32 -24.79
CA PHE A 861 15.13 12.16 -24.22
C PHE A 861 13.83 12.60 -23.54
N GLY A 862 12.74 11.87 -23.80
CA GLY A 862 11.43 12.04 -23.16
C GLY A 862 11.30 11.22 -21.88
N ASP A 863 10.57 10.12 -21.95
CA ASP A 863 10.46 9.13 -20.87
C ASP A 863 11.65 8.17 -20.90
N PHE A 864 12.36 8.04 -19.78
CA PHE A 864 13.55 7.22 -19.70
C PHE A 864 13.83 6.74 -18.28
N GLU A 865 14.71 5.76 -18.22
CA GLU A 865 15.43 5.36 -17.02
C GLU A 865 16.93 5.53 -17.25
N LEU A 866 17.58 6.24 -16.34
CA LEU A 866 19.03 6.53 -16.36
C LEU A 866 19.65 5.99 -15.07
N ILE A 867 20.75 5.25 -15.19
CA ILE A 867 21.59 4.80 -14.08
C ILE A 867 23.01 5.27 -14.36
N TYR A 868 23.69 5.81 -13.35
CA TYR A 868 25.11 6.14 -13.40
C TYR A 868 25.74 6.08 -12.00
N GLU A 869 27.04 5.88 -11.94
CA GLU A 869 27.79 6.03 -10.70
C GLU A 869 28.63 7.32 -10.73
N VAL A 870 28.74 7.98 -9.58
CA VAL A 870 29.57 9.17 -9.40
C VAL A 870 30.58 9.03 -8.26
N LEU A 871 31.78 9.59 -8.46
CA LEU A 871 32.77 9.85 -7.44
C LEU A 871 33.30 11.29 -7.61
N ASP A 872 33.10 12.13 -6.61
CA ASP A 872 33.51 13.53 -6.58
C ASP A 872 34.63 13.80 -5.58
N ASP A 873 35.40 14.87 -5.83
CA ASP A 873 36.27 15.42 -4.81
C ASP A 873 35.41 16.15 -3.75
N PRO A 874 35.70 16.05 -2.43
CA PRO A 874 34.81 16.52 -1.37
C PRO A 874 34.41 18.01 -1.40
N GLU A 875 35.14 18.84 -2.16
CA GLU A 875 34.92 20.28 -2.27
C GLU A 875 34.25 20.69 -3.60
N LEU A 876 33.88 19.73 -4.45
CA LEU A 876 33.27 19.98 -5.76
C LEU A 876 31.80 19.57 -5.78
N ASN A 877 30.91 20.55 -5.85
CA ASN A 877 29.51 20.30 -6.22
C ASN A 877 29.43 19.92 -7.71
N SER A 878 28.47 19.07 -8.07
CA SER A 878 28.18 18.69 -9.45
C SER A 878 26.68 18.36 -9.60
N GLY A 879 26.28 17.91 -10.78
CA GLY A 879 24.95 17.40 -11.03
C GLY A 879 24.83 16.77 -12.41
N VAL A 880 23.80 15.97 -12.59
CA VAL A 880 23.40 15.46 -13.92
C VAL A 880 22.10 16.13 -14.33
N GLN A 881 22.19 16.91 -15.39
CA GLN A 881 21.07 17.57 -16.03
C GLN A 881 20.22 16.51 -16.72
N VAL A 882 18.91 16.56 -16.52
CA VAL A 882 17.92 15.66 -17.11
C VAL A 882 16.79 16.48 -17.70
N ARG A 883 16.34 16.11 -18.92
CA ARG A 883 15.33 16.85 -19.69
C ARG A 883 15.63 18.35 -19.79
N SER A 884 16.92 18.71 -19.87
CA SER A 884 17.34 20.11 -19.86
C SER A 884 17.50 20.67 -21.27
N HIS A 885 17.17 21.95 -21.43
CA HIS A 885 17.24 22.65 -22.71
C HIS A 885 18.47 23.56 -22.78
N VAL A 886 19.04 23.67 -23.98
CA VAL A 886 20.13 24.61 -24.26
C VAL A 886 19.56 26.03 -24.39
N ILE A 887 20.08 26.95 -23.60
CA ILE A 887 19.72 28.38 -23.64
C ILE A 887 20.93 29.24 -24.03
N GLY A 888 20.72 30.17 -24.95
CA GLY A 888 21.70 31.20 -25.30
C GLY A 888 23.01 30.66 -25.91
N GLY A 889 23.00 30.39 -27.21
CA GLY A 889 24.17 29.92 -27.97
C GLY A 889 23.69 29.17 -29.22
N VAL A 890 24.44 29.24 -30.32
CA VAL A 890 24.08 28.61 -31.61
C VAL A 890 25.10 27.58 -32.08
N ASP A 891 26.29 27.55 -31.46
CA ASP A 891 27.43 26.72 -31.86
C ASP A 891 27.92 25.80 -30.73
N ASN A 892 28.74 24.79 -31.08
CA ASN A 892 29.45 23.92 -30.13
C ASN A 892 30.25 24.77 -29.11
N ARG A 893 30.18 24.40 -27.82
CA ARG A 893 30.70 25.17 -26.67
C ARG A 893 29.94 26.44 -26.25
N SER A 894 29.04 26.96 -27.07
CA SER A 894 28.11 28.04 -26.67
C SER A 894 26.77 27.44 -26.16
N GLY A 895 26.05 28.15 -25.30
CA GLY A 895 24.85 27.63 -24.64
C GLY A 895 25.08 27.23 -23.20
N ASN A 896 24.17 27.64 -22.31
CA ASN A 896 24.04 27.09 -20.96
C ASN A 896 22.86 26.10 -20.90
N LEU A 897 22.70 25.35 -19.83
CA LEU A 897 21.53 24.50 -19.61
C LEU A 897 20.50 25.16 -18.69
N ARG A 898 19.23 24.84 -18.96
CA ARG A 898 18.07 25.20 -18.15
C ARG A 898 17.10 24.02 -18.13
N GLY A 899 16.80 23.50 -16.95
CA GLY A 899 15.94 22.34 -16.76
C GLY A 899 16.29 21.61 -15.47
N TYR A 900 15.87 20.35 -15.35
CA TYR A 900 16.10 19.61 -14.11
C TYR A 900 17.55 19.16 -13.98
N GLN A 901 18.07 19.25 -12.76
CA GLN A 901 19.36 18.74 -12.33
C GLN A 901 19.14 17.78 -11.17
N ILE A 902 19.73 16.59 -11.29
CA ILE A 902 19.89 15.66 -10.18
C ILE A 902 21.21 16.04 -9.48
N GLU A 903 21.09 16.59 -8.28
CA GLU A 903 22.22 17.21 -7.56
C GLU A 903 23.26 16.17 -7.13
N ILE A 904 24.54 16.57 -7.08
CA ILE A 904 25.63 15.87 -6.42
C ILE A 904 26.29 16.84 -5.44
N ASP A 905 26.08 16.62 -4.14
CA ASP A 905 26.48 17.53 -3.07
C ASP A 905 27.29 16.77 -1.99
N PRO A 906 28.63 16.82 -2.06
CA PRO A 906 29.51 16.13 -1.12
C PRO A 906 29.63 16.80 0.24
N SER A 907 29.00 17.96 0.44
CA SER A 907 29.05 18.66 1.73
C SER A 907 28.25 17.93 2.82
N ASP A 908 28.41 18.34 4.08
CA ASP A 908 27.63 17.82 5.23
C ASP A 908 26.11 17.94 5.05
N ARG A 909 25.65 18.77 4.11
CA ARG A 909 24.24 18.89 3.75
C ARG A 909 23.72 17.61 3.07
N ALA A 910 24.57 16.95 2.27
CA ALA A 910 24.34 15.67 1.61
C ALA A 910 23.03 15.61 0.79
N TYR A 911 22.76 16.63 -0.05
CA TYR A 911 21.57 16.66 -0.92
C TYR A 911 21.74 15.93 -2.26
N THR A 912 22.76 15.08 -2.38
CA THR A 912 22.96 14.21 -3.54
C THR A 912 21.68 13.43 -3.89
N ALA A 913 21.35 13.38 -5.17
CA ALA A 913 20.13 12.83 -5.76
C ALA A 913 18.82 13.60 -5.47
N GLY A 914 18.89 14.77 -4.82
CA GLY A 914 17.79 15.75 -4.81
C GLY A 914 17.57 16.39 -6.18
N VAL A 915 16.40 17.01 -6.38
CA VAL A 915 16.01 17.63 -7.66
C VAL A 915 16.07 19.15 -7.58
N TYR A 916 16.90 19.74 -8.44
CA TYR A 916 17.07 21.18 -8.62
C TYR A 916 16.62 21.60 -10.04
N HIS A 917 16.17 22.83 -10.23
CA HIS A 917 15.76 23.37 -11.53
C HIS A 917 16.71 24.48 -11.97
N GLU A 918 17.76 24.06 -12.69
CA GLU A 918 18.91 24.86 -13.09
C GLU A 918 18.49 26.07 -13.93
N ALA A 919 19.07 27.24 -13.59
CA ALA A 919 18.81 28.53 -14.23
C ALA A 919 17.32 28.90 -14.32
N ARG A 920 16.49 28.36 -13.41
CA ARG A 920 15.04 28.60 -13.36
C ARG A 920 14.50 28.68 -11.93
N ARG A 921 13.83 27.64 -11.42
CA ARG A 921 13.06 27.69 -10.15
C ARG A 921 13.87 27.39 -8.88
N GLY A 922 15.09 26.84 -9.00
CA GLY A 922 15.86 26.41 -7.85
C GLY A 922 15.43 25.04 -7.32
N TRP A 923 15.47 24.81 -6.01
CA TRP A 923 15.16 23.50 -5.41
C TRP A 923 13.69 23.11 -5.61
N LEU A 924 13.46 21.94 -6.21
CA LEU A 924 12.12 21.34 -6.30
C LEU A 924 11.92 20.30 -5.20
N HIS A 925 12.97 19.53 -4.87
CA HIS A 925 12.92 18.55 -3.78
C HIS A 925 14.28 18.47 -3.05
N PRO A 926 14.54 19.37 -2.09
CA PRO A 926 15.73 19.31 -1.25
C PRO A 926 15.57 18.28 -0.13
N LEU A 927 16.59 17.47 0.17
CA LEU A 927 16.52 16.31 1.08
C LEU A 927 16.55 16.66 2.59
N HIS A 928 16.11 17.86 2.97
CA HIS A 928 16.16 18.33 4.35
C HIS A 928 15.30 17.48 5.32
N THR A 929 14.09 17.09 4.89
CA THR A 929 13.17 16.21 5.63
C THR A 929 13.50 14.73 5.51
N ALA A 930 14.42 14.34 4.62
CA ALA A 930 14.73 12.95 4.30
C ALA A 930 16.10 12.52 4.88
N PRO A 931 16.26 12.38 6.21
CA PRO A 931 17.55 12.01 6.81
C PRO A 931 18.03 10.61 6.42
N TYR A 932 17.11 9.68 6.11
CA TYR A 932 17.45 8.34 5.60
C TYR A 932 18.14 8.43 4.23
N ALA A 933 17.66 9.32 3.35
CA ALA A 933 18.25 9.55 2.03
C ALA A 933 19.63 10.19 2.16
N ARG A 934 19.79 11.21 3.01
CA ARG A 934 21.08 11.87 3.24
C ARG A 934 22.15 10.92 3.79
N ARG A 935 21.76 10.02 4.71
CA ARG A 935 22.65 8.97 5.27
C ARG A 935 23.02 7.87 4.26
N SER A 936 22.40 7.84 3.07
CA SER A 936 22.74 6.87 2.04
C SER A 936 23.93 7.28 1.17
N PHE A 937 24.33 8.57 1.19
CA PHE A 937 25.52 9.05 0.49
C PHE A 937 26.80 8.52 1.16
N LYS A 938 27.77 8.12 0.34
CA LYS A 938 29.07 7.59 0.78
C LYS A 938 30.19 8.54 0.33
N PRO A 939 30.64 9.47 1.17
CA PRO A 939 31.68 10.43 0.79
C PRO A 939 32.98 9.74 0.38
N GLY A 940 33.55 10.16 -0.77
CA GLY A 940 34.82 9.61 -1.27
C GLY A 940 34.73 8.19 -1.85
N GLU A 941 33.52 7.63 -1.96
CA GLU A 941 33.24 6.36 -2.61
C GLU A 941 32.38 6.56 -3.87
N TRP A 942 32.27 5.51 -4.69
CA TRP A 942 31.33 5.49 -5.80
C TRP A 942 29.90 5.39 -5.28
N ASN A 943 29.04 6.28 -5.76
CA ASN A 943 27.62 6.31 -5.42
C ASN A 943 26.79 6.06 -6.69
N GLU A 944 25.91 5.05 -6.67
CA GLU A 944 24.96 4.80 -7.76
C GLU A 944 23.77 5.76 -7.62
N ILE A 945 23.43 6.46 -8.71
CA ILE A 945 22.23 7.25 -8.83
C ILE A 945 21.37 6.68 -9.96
N ARG A 946 20.09 6.46 -9.65
CA ARG A 946 19.07 6.05 -10.62
C ARG A 946 18.03 7.15 -10.74
N VAL A 947 17.65 7.46 -11.97
CA VAL A 947 16.61 8.44 -12.31
C VAL A 947 15.58 7.75 -13.19
N VAL A 948 14.32 7.78 -12.77
CA VAL A 948 13.18 7.35 -13.59
C VAL A 948 12.35 8.58 -13.90
N ALA A 949 12.26 8.95 -15.17
CA ALA A 949 11.46 10.05 -15.64
C ALA A 949 10.35 9.52 -16.56
N LYS A 950 9.09 9.64 -16.13
CA LYS A 950 7.91 9.09 -16.81
C LYS A 950 6.77 10.10 -16.82
N GLY A 951 6.38 10.57 -17.99
CA GLY A 951 5.49 11.71 -18.14
C GLY A 951 5.99 12.88 -17.28
N PRO A 952 5.17 13.46 -16.40
CA PRO A 952 5.57 14.54 -15.50
C PRO A 952 6.27 14.08 -14.21
N VAL A 953 6.46 12.78 -13.97
CA VAL A 953 7.04 12.27 -12.72
C VAL A 953 8.54 12.04 -12.90
N ILE A 954 9.35 12.57 -11.98
CA ILE A 954 10.79 12.30 -11.85
C ILE A 954 11.04 11.71 -10.46
N ARG A 955 11.63 10.52 -10.44
CA ARG A 955 11.99 9.81 -9.21
C ARG A 955 13.47 9.48 -9.20
N THR A 956 14.10 9.65 -8.04
CA THR A 956 15.54 9.41 -7.88
C THR A 956 15.85 8.46 -6.73
N TRP A 957 16.87 7.64 -6.92
CA TRP A 957 17.44 6.78 -5.88
C TRP A 957 18.95 7.04 -5.77
N LEU A 958 19.46 6.95 -4.54
CA LEU A 958 20.88 7.00 -4.20
C LEU A 958 21.25 5.70 -3.51
N ASN A 959 22.16 4.93 -4.09
CA ASN A 959 22.58 3.62 -3.57
C ASN A 959 21.38 2.70 -3.25
N GLY A 960 20.39 2.69 -4.15
CA GLY A 960 19.14 1.92 -3.99
C GLY A 960 18.11 2.53 -3.03
N ILE A 961 18.39 3.65 -2.35
CA ILE A 961 17.46 4.30 -1.41
C ILE A 961 16.68 5.41 -2.10
N PRO A 962 15.34 5.48 -2.01
CA PRO A 962 14.55 6.56 -2.60
C PRO A 962 14.97 7.91 -2.02
N THR A 963 15.06 8.94 -2.85
CA THR A 963 15.53 10.27 -2.41
C THR A 963 14.55 11.38 -2.74
N ALA A 964 14.10 11.50 -3.98
CA ALA A 964 13.09 12.48 -4.37
C ALA A 964 12.04 11.88 -5.30
N GLU A 965 10.80 12.32 -5.11
CA GLU A 965 9.70 12.19 -6.07
C GLU A 965 9.19 13.59 -6.39
N VAL A 966 9.25 13.97 -7.66
CA VAL A 966 8.76 15.26 -8.14
C VAL A 966 7.73 15.01 -9.22
N PHE A 967 6.54 15.58 -9.04
CA PHE A 967 5.57 15.73 -10.11
C PHE A 967 5.70 17.13 -10.70
N ASP A 968 6.26 17.24 -11.91
CA ASP A 968 6.52 18.50 -12.58
C ASP A 968 6.55 18.33 -14.11
N ALA A 969 5.57 18.91 -14.77
CA ALA A 969 5.38 18.81 -16.22
C ALA A 969 6.17 19.87 -17.01
N ALA A 970 6.97 20.73 -16.36
CA ALA A 970 7.59 21.88 -17.01
C ALA A 970 8.46 21.49 -18.21
N ASP A 971 9.24 20.41 -18.08
CA ASP A 971 10.09 19.88 -19.14
C ASP A 971 9.89 18.34 -19.23
N THR A 972 9.14 17.85 -20.21
CA THR A 972 8.92 16.39 -20.40
C THR A 972 9.93 15.75 -21.37
N GLU A 973 10.79 16.55 -21.99
CA GLU A 973 11.82 16.11 -22.93
C GLU A 973 13.03 17.06 -22.89
N GLY A 974 14.26 16.55 -23.01
CA GLY A 974 15.45 17.38 -23.19
C GLY A 974 16.76 16.60 -23.10
N HIS A 975 17.89 17.29 -23.01
CA HIS A 975 19.22 16.67 -22.98
C HIS A 975 19.56 16.06 -21.63
N ILE A 976 20.48 15.07 -21.67
CA ILE A 976 21.23 14.61 -20.49
C ILE A 976 22.57 15.35 -20.47
N GLY A 977 23.03 15.84 -19.32
CA GLY A 977 24.27 16.62 -19.22
C GLY A 977 25.04 16.45 -17.91
N PHE A 978 26.30 16.03 -17.98
CA PHE A 978 27.18 15.87 -16.81
C PHE A 978 27.89 17.18 -16.48
N GLN A 979 27.68 17.74 -15.30
CA GLN A 979 28.19 19.06 -14.92
C GLN A 979 29.57 19.02 -14.24
N VAL A 980 30.42 19.99 -14.55
CA VAL A 980 31.48 20.46 -13.64
C VAL A 980 31.11 21.87 -13.19
N HIS A 981 30.86 22.02 -11.88
CA HIS A 981 30.43 23.29 -11.29
C HIS A 981 31.60 24.29 -11.21
N ASP A 982 31.26 25.59 -11.21
CA ASP A 982 32.20 26.69 -10.96
C ASP A 982 32.88 26.54 -9.58
N VAL A 983 34.21 26.72 -9.56
CA VAL A 983 35.07 26.65 -8.35
C VAL A 983 35.68 28.01 -7.97
N GLY A 984 35.16 29.10 -8.53
CA GLY A 984 35.64 30.46 -8.28
C GLY A 984 37.07 30.66 -8.77
N ASP A 985 37.93 31.25 -7.95
CA ASP A 985 39.33 31.51 -8.27
C ASP A 985 40.31 30.41 -7.79
N ARG A 986 39.78 29.28 -7.28
CA ARG A 986 40.59 28.14 -6.83
C ARG A 986 41.52 27.64 -7.94
N ALA A 987 42.82 27.64 -7.66
CA ALA A 987 43.85 27.25 -8.63
C ALA A 987 44.02 25.74 -8.77
N GLU A 988 43.88 24.99 -7.67
CA GLU A 988 44.00 23.54 -7.64
C GLU A 988 42.75 22.90 -8.27
N PRO A 989 42.91 22.06 -9.31
CA PRO A 989 41.77 21.49 -10.02
C PRO A 989 41.07 20.43 -9.15
N LEU A 990 39.75 20.52 -9.09
CA LEU A 990 38.87 19.50 -8.54
C LEU A 990 38.28 18.64 -9.67
N ARG A 991 37.92 17.41 -9.34
CA ARG A 991 37.42 16.42 -10.29
C ARG A 991 36.11 15.78 -9.84
N VAL A 992 35.25 15.53 -10.82
CA VAL A 992 34.10 14.63 -10.70
C VAL A 992 34.24 13.53 -11.75
N ARG A 993 33.89 12.30 -11.37
CA ARG A 993 34.09 11.11 -12.20
C ARG A 993 32.76 10.38 -12.30
N PHE A 994 32.40 9.98 -13.51
CA PHE A 994 31.20 9.22 -13.81
C PHE A 994 31.57 7.91 -14.49
N ARG A 995 30.88 6.82 -14.15
CA ARG A 995 31.02 5.52 -14.83
C ARG A 995 29.71 4.77 -14.85
N ASN A 996 29.69 3.65 -15.57
CA ASN A 996 28.52 2.75 -15.67
C ASN A 996 27.22 3.49 -16.07
N ALA A 997 27.36 4.61 -16.79
CA ALA A 997 26.23 5.42 -17.20
C ALA A 997 25.49 4.73 -18.35
N ARG A 998 24.22 4.42 -18.14
CA ARG A 998 23.36 3.77 -19.13
C ARG A 998 21.95 4.32 -19.07
N ILE A 999 21.29 4.34 -20.21
CA ILE A 999 19.94 4.88 -20.35
C ILE A 999 19.09 3.92 -21.19
N ARG A 1000 17.81 3.78 -20.84
CA ARG A 1000 16.81 3.15 -21.70
C ARG A 1000 15.60 4.04 -21.83
N GLU A 1001 15.06 4.15 -23.03
CA GLU A 1001 13.81 4.86 -23.27
C GLU A 1001 12.63 4.02 -22.80
N LEU A 1002 11.66 4.66 -22.19
CA LEU A 1002 10.44 4.03 -21.70
C LEU A 1002 9.31 4.41 -22.64
N LYS A 1003 8.65 3.40 -23.23
CA LYS A 1003 7.54 3.62 -24.16
C LYS A 1003 6.24 3.28 -23.46
N PRO A 1004 5.24 4.17 -23.46
CA PRO A 1004 3.93 3.83 -22.90
C PRO A 1004 3.39 2.55 -23.55
N VAL A 1005 2.92 1.60 -22.74
CA VAL A 1005 2.22 0.40 -23.22
C VAL A 1005 0.86 0.86 -23.72
N HIS A 1006 0.58 0.57 -25.00
CA HIS A 1006 -0.67 0.91 -25.66
C HIS A 1006 -1.76 -0.12 -25.38
#